data_AF-A0A1Q3MJB1-F1
#
_entry.id   AF-A0A1Q3MJB1-F1
#
_cell.length_a   1.000
_cell.length_b   1.000
_cell.length_c   1.000
_cell.angle_alpha   90.00
_cell.angle_beta   90.00
_cell.angle_gamma   90.00
#
_symmetry.space_group_name_H-M   'P 1'
#
loop_
_entity.id
_entity.type
_entity.pdbx_description
1 polymer ?
#
loop_
_entity_poly.entity_id
_entity_poly.type
_entity_poly.pdbx_seq_one_letter_code
_entity_poly.pdbx_strand_id
1 'polypeptide(L)'
;MRNVHRGRRAFTLIELLTVIAITAVLLTIIVLPIFQSFNLTRAAQAYSDAQDKARVLIEKIQREVNNGVSVRDNSGINGAITVVVPFNGTDVPTTIENMKLDIIKPAEGDPSLKGAGGGFLVPVYDAQGNFVKYIEDPTLRSPKGQVVLPVLPGVTGIRYFVGLARPLETDATSGNLLAARYNNPYDGLLMARTGGRDDLYVLYRAEYQAKVWDPAANGGTGGYIPNTQLFEVDGSGNPVLDDPAFFTLLPGTDYNPDRTLTAAGAAKAARIQNWQRRATIQTEVSRYDMILPVYDKASRLVAFDNRTDPADGVVLDRPRLVPLVQLRPTRVSGEPAEAKRVSKLGEEQDNGSQSGPDTYVTRMGAWSSTLIRTYPAGWLRTDPNFNEYLVTRVDSADGHTKIFEFDPDGGVPDDQGGIPVFDLTVYAAQSSVLAGNPLAAGPFTAAVLPGALTNAATRNLFMAHLADSGIGRVIASFGIDTVKLNGSALPPGVAVNQPQAATGPALTPTQDPGAGAVYSGAGYEINSCFNRNWNDGALVALRGGQLHRFIDLRTTLQIDGSISPLHPTQGFGRAKIVPGTEVVIGPDQHSGPNFGQPVRYTRTTSNPGPNQYRINYVDQPEPTDYSLYGLPNPPAVYDPASFVSAVFQPRFKAGYIQLNSDPNVALPAGNIRVYYRFQFTGGQPVGSLPNSAKQDTYAVDYDTRQLMSILLTIRNYPQSNLPNPQTVTLSATAKVRNYLR
;
A
#
# COMPACT_ATOMS: atom_id res chain seq x y z
N MET A 1 102.61 -19.10 51.22
CA MET A 1 101.59 -19.43 50.19
C MET A 1 100.42 -20.12 50.89
N ARG A 2 99.22 -19.52 50.87
CA ARG A 2 98.04 -19.96 51.62
C ARG A 2 96.98 -20.41 50.61
N ASN A 3 96.78 -21.72 50.44
CA ASN A 3 95.74 -22.27 49.59
C ASN A 3 94.43 -22.38 50.38
N VAL A 4 93.44 -21.58 50.00
CA VAL A 4 92.06 -21.63 50.52
C VAL A 4 91.27 -22.61 49.65
N HIS A 5 90.84 -23.74 50.21
CA HIS A 5 89.85 -24.61 49.60
C HIS A 5 88.45 -24.07 49.86
N ARG A 6 87.75 -23.60 48.82
CA ARG A 6 86.31 -23.28 48.84
C ARG A 6 85.51 -24.58 48.82
N GLY A 7 84.90 -24.95 49.94
CA GLY A 7 83.89 -26.00 49.98
C GLY A 7 82.61 -25.59 49.26
N ARG A 8 82.19 -26.37 48.26
CA ARG A 8 80.88 -26.26 47.62
C ARG A 8 79.83 -26.85 48.57
N ARG A 9 78.94 -26.01 49.12
CA ARG A 9 77.73 -26.45 49.83
C ARG A 9 76.65 -26.78 48.80
N ALA A 10 76.07 -27.98 48.87
CA ALA A 10 74.90 -28.35 48.07
C ALA A 10 73.62 -27.89 48.79
N PHE A 11 72.59 -27.50 48.03
CA PHE A 11 71.30 -27.02 48.52
C PHE A 11 70.53 -28.11 49.27
N THR A 12 69.80 -27.71 50.32
CA THR A 12 68.94 -28.61 51.10
C THR A 12 67.60 -28.85 50.40
N LEU A 13 66.96 -30.00 50.64
CA LEU A 13 65.70 -30.38 49.98
C LEU A 13 64.56 -29.37 50.23
N ILE A 14 64.57 -28.71 51.39
CA ILE A 14 63.58 -27.69 51.73
C ILE A 14 63.78 -26.36 50.98
N GLU A 15 65.04 -25.98 50.70
CA GLU A 15 65.36 -24.83 49.83
C GLU A 15 64.91 -25.09 48.40
N LEU A 16 65.08 -26.32 47.89
CA LEU A 16 64.63 -26.67 46.54
C LEU A 16 63.09 -26.64 46.43
N LEU A 17 62.38 -27.06 47.47
CA LEU A 17 60.91 -27.07 47.51
C LEU A 17 60.34 -25.65 47.64
N THR A 18 60.95 -24.79 48.46
CA THR A 18 60.57 -23.37 48.56
C THR A 18 60.87 -22.60 47.28
N VAL A 19 62.00 -22.87 46.62
CA VAL A 19 62.30 -22.28 45.30
C VAL A 19 61.25 -22.71 44.27
N ILE A 20 60.90 -23.99 44.18
CA ILE A 20 59.86 -24.46 43.25
C ILE A 20 58.50 -23.81 43.57
N ALA A 21 58.12 -23.69 44.84
CA ALA A 21 56.86 -23.06 45.25
C ALA A 21 56.81 -21.55 44.90
N ILE A 22 57.89 -20.80 45.20
CA ILE A 22 58.00 -19.38 44.84
C ILE A 22 58.02 -19.21 43.32
N THR A 23 58.71 -20.09 42.61
CA THR A 23 58.76 -20.05 41.14
C THR A 23 57.38 -20.33 40.56
N ALA A 24 56.63 -21.32 41.08
CA ALA A 24 55.27 -21.61 40.64
C ALA A 24 54.30 -20.44 40.88
N VAL A 25 54.40 -19.77 42.04
CA VAL A 25 53.59 -18.57 42.34
C VAL A 25 53.97 -17.41 41.40
N LEU A 26 55.26 -17.13 41.21
CA LEU A 26 55.74 -16.10 40.28
C LEU A 26 55.31 -16.39 38.84
N LEU A 27 55.43 -17.64 38.39
CA LEU A 27 55.04 -18.06 37.05
C LEU A 27 53.53 -17.92 36.87
N THR A 28 52.73 -18.24 37.88
CA THR A 28 51.27 -18.06 37.86
C THR A 28 50.88 -16.58 37.79
N ILE A 29 51.54 -15.71 38.57
CA ILE A 29 51.30 -14.26 38.58
C ILE A 29 51.69 -13.62 37.23
N ILE A 30 52.72 -14.12 36.55
CA ILE A 30 53.17 -13.56 35.26
C ILE A 30 52.35 -14.13 34.09
N VAL A 31 52.06 -15.44 34.09
CA VAL A 31 51.48 -16.13 32.93
C VAL A 31 49.97 -15.87 32.79
N LEU A 32 49.22 -15.75 33.89
CA LEU A 32 47.77 -15.45 33.83
C LEU A 32 47.46 -14.10 33.15
N PRO A 33 48.09 -12.97 33.54
CA PRO A 33 47.89 -11.68 32.87
C PRO A 33 48.33 -11.68 31.40
N ILE A 34 49.36 -12.44 31.04
CA ILE A 34 49.80 -12.58 29.64
C ILE A 34 48.71 -13.25 28.79
N PHE A 35 48.11 -14.34 29.27
CA PHE A 35 46.99 -14.99 28.57
C PHE A 35 45.76 -14.10 28.48
N GLN A 36 45.44 -13.35 29.53
CA GLN A 36 44.35 -12.37 29.52
C GLN A 36 44.63 -11.25 28.50
N SER A 37 45.86 -10.75 28.42
CA SER A 37 46.27 -9.72 27.47
C SER A 37 46.18 -10.21 26.02
N PHE A 38 46.62 -11.45 25.73
CA PHE A 38 46.46 -12.03 24.39
C PHE A 38 44.99 -12.24 24.01
N ASN A 39 44.14 -12.66 24.96
CA ASN A 39 42.71 -12.79 24.72
C ASN A 39 42.05 -11.43 24.46
N LEU A 40 42.44 -10.37 25.19
CA LEU A 40 41.97 -9.00 24.96
C LEU A 40 42.40 -8.47 23.58
N THR A 41 43.66 -8.66 23.20
CA THR A 41 44.16 -8.22 21.88
C THR A 41 43.47 -8.96 20.74
N ARG A 42 43.27 -10.28 20.85
CA ARG A 42 42.52 -11.06 19.87
C ARG A 42 41.06 -10.62 19.78
N ALA A 43 40.42 -10.36 20.91
CA ALA A 43 39.05 -9.85 20.94
C ALA A 43 38.95 -8.46 20.28
N ALA A 44 39.90 -7.56 20.57
CA ALA A 44 39.95 -6.22 19.97
C ALA A 44 40.15 -6.26 18.45
N GLN A 45 41.04 -7.12 17.94
CA GLN A 45 41.22 -7.34 16.50
C GLN A 45 39.92 -7.86 15.86
N ALA A 46 39.33 -8.88 16.48
CA ALA A 46 38.09 -9.50 16.00
C ALA A 46 36.89 -8.53 16.03
N TYR A 47 36.88 -7.56 16.94
CA TYR A 47 35.91 -6.48 17.00
C TYR A 47 36.11 -5.45 15.88
N SER A 48 37.34 -5.00 15.63
CA SER A 48 37.67 -4.10 14.53
C SER A 48 37.30 -4.70 13.18
N ASP A 49 37.68 -5.97 12.95
CA ASP A 49 37.36 -6.69 11.72
C ASP A 49 35.84 -6.77 11.52
N ALA A 50 35.08 -7.09 12.57
CA ALA A 50 33.62 -7.14 12.52
C ALA A 50 33.00 -5.78 12.15
N GLN A 51 33.51 -4.66 12.71
CA GLN A 51 33.03 -3.33 12.37
C GLN A 51 33.28 -2.98 10.90
N ASP A 52 34.49 -3.24 10.40
CA ASP A 52 34.85 -2.93 9.02
C ASP A 52 34.03 -3.75 8.02
N LYS A 53 33.85 -5.06 8.30
CA LYS A 53 32.99 -5.93 7.49
C LYS A 53 31.54 -5.48 7.50
N ALA A 54 31.00 -5.13 8.67
CA ALA A 54 29.64 -4.64 8.79
C ALA A 54 29.42 -3.35 8.01
N ARG A 55 30.37 -2.41 8.06
CA ARG A 55 30.31 -1.15 7.31
C ARG A 55 30.29 -1.39 5.79
N VAL A 56 31.22 -2.20 5.28
CA VAL A 56 31.28 -2.53 3.85
C VAL A 56 29.99 -3.22 3.36
N LEU A 57 29.45 -4.14 4.17
CA LEU A 57 28.21 -4.85 3.83
C LEU A 57 27.01 -3.90 3.79
N ILE A 58 26.86 -3.02 4.79
CA ILE A 58 25.81 -2.01 4.84
C ILE A 58 25.91 -1.07 3.64
N GLU A 59 27.10 -0.54 3.35
CA GLU A 59 27.31 0.37 2.20
C GLU A 59 26.96 -0.30 0.88
N LYS A 60 27.23 -1.60 0.75
CA LYS A 60 26.84 -2.39 -0.42
C LYS A 60 25.32 -2.51 -0.54
N ILE A 61 24.62 -2.90 0.52
CA ILE A 61 23.15 -2.99 0.51
C ILE A 61 22.54 -1.62 0.22
N GLN A 62 23.02 -0.56 0.88
CA GLN A 62 22.57 0.82 0.64
C GLN A 62 22.74 1.22 -0.83
N ARG A 63 23.89 0.92 -1.44
CA ARG A 63 24.16 1.23 -2.85
C ARG A 63 23.22 0.49 -3.77
N GLU A 64 22.94 -0.79 -3.50
CA GLU A 64 22.02 -1.59 -4.31
C GLU A 64 20.57 -1.12 -4.18
N VAL A 65 20.12 -0.76 -2.97
CA VAL A 65 18.79 -0.15 -2.75
C VAL A 65 18.68 1.21 -3.45
N ASN A 66 19.72 2.06 -3.34
CA ASN A 66 19.73 3.37 -3.98
C ASN A 66 19.68 3.28 -5.52
N ASN A 67 20.31 2.26 -6.10
CA ASN A 67 20.34 2.03 -7.55
C ASN A 67 19.12 1.25 -8.07
N GLY A 68 18.34 0.63 -7.18
CA GLY A 68 17.10 -0.06 -7.52
C GLY A 68 16.03 0.90 -8.05
N VAL A 69 15.12 0.38 -8.87
CA VAL A 69 13.91 1.09 -9.32
C VAL A 69 12.85 1.06 -8.25
N SER A 70 12.72 -0.07 -7.58
CA SER A 70 11.75 -0.27 -6.51
C SER A 70 12.22 -1.38 -5.59
N VAL A 71 11.67 -1.39 -4.38
CA VAL A 71 11.85 -2.45 -3.40
C VAL A 71 10.48 -3.12 -3.23
N ARG A 72 10.44 -4.46 -3.31
CA ARG A 72 9.19 -5.19 -3.04
C ARG A 72 8.80 -4.97 -1.59
N ASP A 73 7.50 -5.07 -1.32
CA ASP A 73 7.01 -5.04 0.06
C ASP A 73 7.63 -6.18 0.86
N ASN A 74 8.25 -5.84 1.98
CA ASN A 74 8.86 -6.77 2.90
C ASN A 74 8.30 -6.60 4.33
N SER A 75 7.13 -5.98 4.46
CA SER A 75 6.37 -5.98 5.71
C SER A 75 5.73 -7.36 5.97
N GLY A 76 5.63 -7.74 7.25
CA GLY A 76 5.04 -9.00 7.68
C GLY A 76 5.68 -10.23 7.03
N ILE A 77 4.84 -11.15 6.54
CA ILE A 77 5.28 -12.42 5.93
C ILE A 77 6.10 -12.22 4.65
N ASN A 78 5.88 -11.12 3.92
CA ASN A 78 6.57 -10.86 2.66
C ASN A 78 8.06 -10.62 2.85
N GLY A 79 8.50 -10.15 4.02
CA GLY A 79 9.91 -10.02 4.39
C GLY A 79 10.43 -11.10 5.32
N ALA A 80 9.62 -12.12 5.62
CA ALA A 80 9.95 -13.14 6.61
C ALA A 80 10.76 -14.30 6.02
N ILE A 81 11.52 -14.96 6.89
CA ILE A 81 12.23 -16.21 6.62
C ILE A 81 11.91 -17.21 7.71
N THR A 82 11.63 -18.45 7.33
CA THR A 82 11.51 -19.58 8.26
C THR A 82 12.88 -20.20 8.49
N VAL A 83 13.30 -20.19 9.74
CA VAL A 83 14.50 -20.87 10.23
C VAL A 83 14.09 -22.12 10.99
N VAL A 84 14.83 -23.21 10.80
CA VAL A 84 14.67 -24.44 11.56
C VAL A 84 15.82 -24.55 12.56
N VAL A 85 15.48 -24.66 13.83
CA VAL A 85 16.45 -24.78 14.93
C VAL A 85 16.15 -26.00 15.78
N PRO A 86 17.18 -26.70 16.29
CA PRO A 86 16.98 -27.81 17.20
C PRO A 86 16.48 -27.31 18.56
N PHE A 87 15.55 -28.04 19.15
CA PHE A 87 15.11 -27.88 20.53
C PHE A 87 14.78 -29.25 21.14
N ASN A 88 15.42 -29.57 22.26
CA ASN A 88 15.27 -30.85 22.98
C ASN A 88 15.35 -32.10 22.07
N GLY A 89 16.23 -32.05 21.06
CA GLY A 89 16.42 -33.13 20.09
C GLY A 89 15.47 -33.14 18.89
N THR A 90 14.50 -32.21 18.82
CA THR A 90 13.54 -32.07 17.71
C THR A 90 13.82 -30.80 16.90
N ASP A 91 13.63 -30.86 15.58
CA ASP A 91 13.78 -29.69 14.72
C ASP A 91 12.49 -28.85 14.73
N VAL A 92 12.58 -27.56 15.10
CA VAL A 92 11.42 -26.66 15.26
C VAL A 92 11.50 -25.51 14.25
N PRO A 93 10.47 -25.31 13.39
CA PRO A 93 10.41 -24.19 12.47
C PRO A 93 9.88 -22.91 13.14
N THR A 94 10.64 -21.82 13.00
CA THR A 94 10.31 -20.49 13.51
C THR A 94 10.41 -19.48 12.37
N THR A 95 9.31 -18.76 12.11
CA THR A 95 9.27 -17.70 11.08
C THR A 95 9.58 -16.35 11.71
N ILE A 96 10.55 -15.64 11.14
CA ILE A 96 11.04 -14.36 11.64
C ILE A 96 10.94 -13.32 10.53
N GLU A 97 10.37 -12.15 10.85
CA GLU A 97 10.16 -11.05 9.90
C GLU A 97 11.44 -10.24 9.61
N ASN A 98 11.42 -9.47 8.52
CA ASN A 98 12.47 -8.54 8.11
C ASN A 98 13.85 -9.20 7.82
N MET A 99 13.87 -10.49 7.49
CA MET A 99 15.10 -11.24 7.14
C MET A 99 15.30 -11.40 5.62
N LYS A 100 14.36 -10.89 4.81
CA LYS A 100 14.39 -10.90 3.35
C LYS A 100 14.16 -9.49 2.78
N LEU A 101 14.89 -9.17 1.72
CA LEU A 101 14.72 -7.94 0.95
C LEU A 101 14.86 -8.25 -0.54
N ASP A 102 13.89 -7.80 -1.33
CA ASP A 102 13.89 -7.92 -2.78
C ASP A 102 13.95 -6.54 -3.43
N ILE A 103 14.99 -6.32 -4.23
CA ILE A 103 15.26 -5.07 -4.93
C ILE A 103 15.06 -5.31 -6.43
N ILE A 104 14.25 -4.48 -7.07
CA ILE A 104 14.02 -4.54 -8.52
C ILE A 104 15.09 -3.69 -9.21
N LYS A 105 15.90 -4.30 -10.07
CA LYS A 105 16.93 -3.58 -10.83
C LYS A 105 16.29 -2.77 -11.96
N PRO A 106 16.97 -1.72 -12.44
CA PRO A 106 16.58 -1.03 -13.67
C PRO A 106 16.70 -1.95 -14.88
N ALA A 107 15.92 -1.65 -15.91
CA ALA A 107 16.04 -2.29 -17.22
C ALA A 107 17.40 -1.93 -17.83
N GLU A 108 18.21 -2.95 -18.08
CA GLU A 108 19.54 -2.85 -18.69
C GLU A 108 19.51 -3.65 -20.00
N GLY A 109 19.82 -2.98 -21.12
CA GLY A 109 19.77 -3.61 -22.45
C GLY A 109 18.36 -4.05 -22.89
N ASP A 110 18.29 -4.75 -24.02
CA ASP A 110 17.02 -5.31 -24.53
C ASP A 110 16.88 -6.77 -24.08
N PRO A 111 15.87 -7.10 -23.24
CA PRO A 111 15.67 -8.46 -22.76
C PRO A 111 15.13 -9.41 -23.84
N SER A 112 14.63 -8.89 -24.96
CA SER A 112 14.14 -9.67 -26.10
C SER A 112 15.26 -10.12 -27.06
N LEU A 113 16.45 -9.50 -26.99
CA LEU A 113 17.61 -9.90 -27.78
C LEU A 113 18.23 -11.18 -27.24
N LYS A 114 17.72 -12.31 -27.73
CA LYS A 114 18.14 -13.67 -27.39
C LYS A 114 18.65 -14.41 -28.63
N GLY A 115 19.70 -15.21 -28.44
CA GLY A 115 20.20 -16.11 -29.48
C GLY A 115 19.32 -17.35 -29.63
N ALA A 116 19.64 -18.19 -30.62
CA ALA A 116 18.87 -19.41 -30.91
C ALA A 116 18.87 -20.42 -29.74
N GLY A 117 19.86 -20.34 -28.84
CA GLY A 117 19.91 -21.13 -27.61
C GLY A 117 19.22 -20.51 -26.39
N GLY A 118 18.59 -19.33 -26.52
CA GLY A 118 17.92 -18.62 -25.42
C GLY A 118 18.84 -17.80 -24.50
N GLY A 119 20.15 -17.81 -24.74
CA GLY A 119 21.16 -16.97 -24.09
C GLY A 119 21.06 -15.50 -24.50
N PHE A 120 21.54 -14.59 -23.65
CA PHE A 120 21.54 -13.15 -23.98
C PHE A 120 22.57 -12.84 -25.07
N LEU A 121 22.18 -11.99 -26.01
CA LEU A 121 23.08 -11.50 -27.06
C LEU A 121 23.91 -10.33 -26.54
N VAL A 122 25.23 -10.42 -26.73
CA VAL A 122 26.18 -9.34 -26.41
C VAL A 122 26.68 -8.71 -27.71
N PRO A 123 26.66 -7.37 -27.82
CA PRO A 123 27.29 -6.69 -28.93
C PRO A 123 28.81 -6.80 -28.82
N VAL A 124 29.46 -7.29 -29.87
CA VAL A 124 30.92 -7.30 -30.02
C VAL A 124 31.33 -6.12 -30.88
N TYR A 125 32.30 -5.36 -30.38
CA TYR A 125 32.89 -4.20 -31.07
C TYR A 125 34.30 -4.54 -31.57
N ASP A 126 34.71 -3.92 -32.67
CA ASP A 126 36.10 -4.02 -33.17
C ASP A 126 37.06 -3.16 -32.31
N ALA A 127 38.35 -3.22 -32.64
CA ALA A 127 39.38 -2.44 -31.93
C ALA A 127 39.22 -0.91 -32.09
N GLN A 128 38.36 -0.46 -33.00
CA GLN A 128 38.03 0.94 -33.28
C GLN A 128 36.70 1.36 -32.63
N GLY A 129 36.01 0.46 -31.92
CA GLY A 129 34.75 0.72 -31.24
C GLY A 129 33.50 0.61 -32.12
N ASN A 130 33.61 0.13 -33.36
CA ASN A 130 32.45 -0.07 -34.22
C ASN A 130 31.79 -1.41 -33.93
N PHE A 131 30.46 -1.44 -33.98
CA PHE A 131 29.68 -2.66 -33.80
C PHE A 131 29.98 -3.66 -34.93
N VAL A 132 30.29 -4.91 -34.57
CA VAL A 132 30.62 -5.99 -35.52
C VAL A 132 29.48 -6.99 -35.63
N LYS A 133 29.07 -7.59 -34.51
CA LYS A 133 28.01 -8.61 -34.46
C LYS A 133 27.51 -8.83 -33.05
N TYR A 134 26.34 -9.45 -32.92
CA TYR A 134 25.91 -10.05 -31.67
C TYR A 134 26.48 -11.47 -31.53
N ILE A 135 26.99 -11.81 -30.35
CA ILE A 135 27.34 -13.18 -29.98
C ILE A 135 26.47 -13.59 -28.80
N GLU A 136 25.90 -14.79 -28.86
CA GLU A 136 25.18 -15.39 -27.74
C GLU A 136 26.17 -15.79 -26.64
N ASP A 137 26.04 -15.21 -25.45
CA ASP A 137 26.79 -15.63 -24.28
C ASP A 137 25.83 -16.29 -23.27
N PRO A 138 25.86 -17.65 -23.18
CA PRO A 138 24.96 -18.41 -22.32
C PRO A 138 25.32 -18.28 -20.83
N THR A 139 26.46 -17.67 -20.48
CA THR A 139 26.86 -17.45 -19.09
C THR A 139 26.23 -16.20 -18.48
N LEU A 140 25.67 -15.32 -19.31
CA LEU A 140 24.97 -14.12 -18.87
C LEU A 140 23.67 -14.46 -18.16
N ARG A 141 23.57 -13.97 -16.93
CA ARG A 141 22.40 -14.18 -16.05
C ARG A 141 21.43 -13.00 -16.07
N SER A 142 21.81 -11.91 -16.72
CA SER A 142 21.05 -10.68 -16.91
C SER A 142 21.37 -10.12 -18.31
N PRO A 143 20.42 -9.42 -18.96
CA PRO A 143 20.77 -8.64 -20.14
C PRO A 143 21.80 -7.56 -19.76
N LYS A 144 22.74 -7.30 -20.66
CA LYS A 144 23.77 -6.26 -20.49
C LYS A 144 23.54 -5.19 -21.55
N GLY A 145 23.57 -3.94 -21.12
CA GLY A 145 23.42 -2.79 -22.01
C GLY A 145 23.31 -1.49 -21.21
N GLN A 146 23.05 -0.40 -21.93
CA GLN A 146 22.74 0.86 -21.27
C GLN A 146 21.42 0.74 -20.51
N VAL A 147 21.31 1.49 -19.41
CA VAL A 147 20.04 1.65 -18.70
C VAL A 147 19.04 2.31 -19.63
N VAL A 148 17.87 1.71 -19.81
CA VAL A 148 16.80 2.30 -20.61
C VAL A 148 16.26 3.51 -19.86
N LEU A 149 16.22 4.67 -20.52
CA LEU A 149 15.64 5.92 -20.00
C LEU A 149 14.29 6.19 -20.70
N PRO A 150 13.20 6.51 -19.96
CA PRO A 150 13.10 6.62 -18.50
C PRO A 150 13.36 5.28 -17.81
N VAL A 151 13.86 5.31 -16.56
CA VAL A 151 14.25 4.11 -15.81
C VAL A 151 13.05 3.19 -15.64
N LEU A 152 12.99 2.10 -16.41
CA LEU A 152 11.95 1.08 -16.33
C LEU A 152 12.37 -0.08 -15.43
N PRO A 153 11.43 -0.86 -14.86
CA PRO A 153 11.76 -2.07 -14.10
C PRO A 153 12.38 -3.11 -15.04
N GLY A 154 13.52 -3.68 -14.65
CA GLY A 154 14.17 -4.76 -15.38
C GLY A 154 13.58 -6.13 -15.08
N VAL A 155 13.96 -7.13 -15.89
CA VAL A 155 13.57 -8.53 -15.68
C VAL A 155 14.32 -9.22 -14.53
N THR A 156 15.32 -8.55 -13.95
CA THR A 156 16.19 -9.08 -12.89
C THR A 156 15.95 -8.37 -11.55
N GLY A 157 15.87 -9.15 -10.47
CA GLY A 157 15.88 -8.65 -9.10
C GLY A 157 17.14 -9.06 -8.34
N ILE A 158 17.41 -8.39 -7.23
CA ILE A 158 18.41 -8.78 -6.24
C ILE A 158 17.66 -9.17 -4.96
N ARG A 159 17.96 -10.35 -4.43
CA ARG A 159 17.45 -10.83 -3.14
C ARG A 159 18.57 -10.87 -2.11
N TYR A 160 18.36 -10.18 -1.01
CA TYR A 160 19.07 -10.43 0.24
C TYR A 160 18.18 -11.30 1.13
N PHE A 161 18.74 -12.37 1.68
CA PHE A 161 17.98 -13.28 2.53
C PHE A 161 18.91 -14.01 3.48
N VAL A 162 18.38 -14.45 4.61
CA VAL A 162 19.11 -15.32 5.54
C VAL A 162 18.77 -16.78 5.26
N GLY A 163 19.76 -17.65 5.39
CA GLY A 163 19.57 -19.09 5.26
C GLY A 163 20.73 -19.85 5.92
N LEU A 164 20.59 -21.16 6.09
CA LEU A 164 21.71 -21.99 6.53
C LEU A 164 22.87 -21.88 5.53
N ALA A 165 24.11 -21.96 6.02
CA ALA A 165 25.28 -21.98 5.14
C ALA A 165 25.28 -23.22 4.25
N ARG A 166 24.80 -24.35 4.78
CA ARG A 166 24.70 -25.63 4.08
C ARG A 166 23.30 -26.24 4.31
N PRO A 167 22.23 -25.72 3.69
CA PRO A 167 20.85 -26.20 3.87
C PRO A 167 20.62 -27.68 3.48
N LEU A 168 21.56 -28.30 2.77
CA LEU A 168 21.49 -29.70 2.34
C LEU A 168 22.77 -30.44 2.78
N GLU A 169 22.58 -31.65 3.29
CA GLU A 169 23.66 -32.59 3.61
C GLU A 169 23.57 -33.81 2.67
N THR A 170 24.68 -34.49 2.44
CA THR A 170 24.70 -35.75 1.71
C THR A 170 24.95 -36.87 2.71
N ASP A 171 24.10 -37.89 2.72
CA ASP A 171 24.32 -39.09 3.51
C ASP A 171 25.62 -39.76 3.06
N ALA A 172 26.54 -39.94 4.00
CA ALA A 172 27.83 -40.59 3.76
C ALA A 172 27.68 -42.06 3.32
N THR A 173 26.55 -42.70 3.63
CA THR A 173 26.32 -44.13 3.35
C THR A 173 25.56 -44.34 2.04
N SER A 174 24.45 -43.63 1.83
CA SER A 174 23.60 -43.81 0.65
C SER A 174 23.87 -42.82 -0.49
N GLY A 175 24.62 -41.75 -0.24
CA GLY A 175 24.81 -40.66 -1.21
C GLY A 175 23.55 -39.81 -1.45
N ASN A 176 22.45 -40.09 -0.77
CA ASN A 176 21.21 -39.34 -0.90
C ASN A 176 21.30 -37.98 -0.21
N LEU A 177 20.51 -37.02 -0.70
CA LEU A 177 20.38 -35.73 -0.05
C LEU A 177 19.51 -35.86 1.21
N LEU A 178 19.95 -35.20 2.27
CA LEU A 178 19.26 -35.07 3.55
C LEU A 178 19.05 -33.60 3.88
N ALA A 179 18.02 -33.31 4.68
CA ALA A 179 17.85 -31.99 5.26
C ALA A 179 19.00 -31.69 6.24
N ALA A 180 19.75 -30.61 6.05
CA ALA A 180 20.81 -30.22 6.96
C ALA A 180 20.27 -29.68 8.29
N ARG A 181 21.12 -29.69 9.32
CA ARG A 181 20.76 -29.20 10.66
C ARG A 181 21.65 -28.03 11.04
N TYR A 182 21.02 -27.01 11.62
CA TYR A 182 21.71 -25.93 12.30
C TYR A 182 22.68 -26.50 13.34
N ASN A 183 23.94 -26.08 13.28
CA ASN A 183 24.96 -26.47 14.24
C ASN A 183 25.82 -25.27 14.65
N ASN A 184 25.67 -24.84 15.90
CA ASN A 184 26.47 -23.77 16.49
C ASN A 184 27.38 -24.33 17.60
N PRO A 185 28.68 -24.53 17.33
CA PRO A 185 29.61 -25.09 18.30
C PRO A 185 29.98 -24.09 19.43
N TYR A 186 29.62 -22.81 19.31
CA TYR A 186 30.16 -21.74 20.15
C TYR A 186 29.33 -21.43 21.40
N ASP A 187 28.00 -21.35 21.28
CA ASP A 187 27.15 -20.91 22.40
C ASP A 187 26.69 -22.08 23.28
N GLY A 188 26.12 -23.11 22.65
CA GLY A 188 25.53 -24.27 23.33
C GLY A 188 24.14 -24.03 23.93
N LEU A 189 23.39 -23.02 23.45
CA LEU A 189 22.07 -22.65 23.98
C LEU A 189 20.92 -23.49 23.40
N LEU A 190 20.85 -23.59 22.07
CA LEU A 190 19.78 -24.32 21.37
C LEU A 190 20.09 -25.82 21.25
N MET A 191 21.36 -26.19 21.40
CA MET A 191 21.83 -27.56 21.31
C MET A 191 23.07 -27.78 22.17
N ALA A 192 23.32 -29.04 22.54
CA ALA A 192 24.59 -29.40 23.15
C ALA A 192 25.74 -29.05 22.21
N ARG A 193 26.87 -28.57 22.76
CA ARG A 193 28.06 -28.30 21.96
C ARG A 193 28.56 -29.63 21.37
N THR A 194 28.65 -29.69 20.05
CA THR A 194 29.15 -30.87 19.34
C THR A 194 30.42 -30.51 18.57
N GLY A 195 31.29 -31.50 18.35
CA GLY A 195 32.45 -31.38 17.45
C GLY A 195 32.09 -31.51 15.97
N GLY A 196 30.79 -31.53 15.65
CA GLY A 196 30.31 -31.58 14.27
C GLY A 196 30.67 -30.30 13.50
N ARG A 197 30.62 -30.38 12.17
CA ARG A 197 30.91 -29.24 11.30
C ARG A 197 29.90 -28.12 11.50
N ASP A 198 30.35 -26.88 11.59
CA ASP A 198 29.56 -25.68 11.80
C ASP A 198 28.56 -25.42 10.65
N ASP A 199 27.31 -25.10 10.99
CA ASP A 199 26.28 -24.70 10.02
C ASP A 199 25.38 -23.62 10.62
N LEU A 200 25.80 -22.37 10.43
CA LEU A 200 25.17 -21.17 10.98
C LEU A 200 24.23 -20.54 9.96
N TYR A 201 23.33 -19.67 10.42
CA TYR A 201 22.54 -18.83 9.53
C TYR A 201 23.38 -17.66 9.03
N VAL A 202 23.47 -17.52 7.71
CA VAL A 202 24.30 -16.51 7.04
C VAL A 202 23.47 -15.64 6.11
N LEU A 203 23.94 -14.43 5.82
CA LEU A 203 23.29 -13.54 4.87
C LEU A 203 23.75 -13.87 3.45
N TYR A 204 22.79 -14.19 2.59
CA TYR A 204 22.98 -14.39 1.16
C TYR A 204 22.61 -13.16 0.35
N ARG A 205 23.28 -13.01 -0.79
CA ARG A 205 22.88 -12.12 -1.89
C ARG A 205 22.77 -12.95 -3.17
N ALA A 206 21.63 -12.89 -3.85
CA ALA A 206 21.41 -13.55 -5.12
C ALA A 206 20.74 -12.61 -6.13
N GLU A 207 21.20 -12.63 -7.38
CA GLU A 207 20.47 -11.98 -8.48
C GLU A 207 19.54 -13.02 -9.09
N TYR A 208 18.28 -12.71 -9.36
CA TYR A 208 17.30 -13.67 -9.86
C TYR A 208 16.44 -13.09 -10.98
N GLN A 209 15.75 -13.98 -11.69
CA GLN A 209 14.71 -13.64 -12.67
C GLN A 209 13.48 -14.46 -12.31
N ALA A 210 12.36 -13.77 -12.02
CA ALA A 210 11.09 -14.41 -11.65
C ALA A 210 10.43 -15.13 -12.84
N LYS A 211 10.59 -14.56 -14.03
CA LYS A 211 10.16 -15.14 -15.29
C LYS A 211 11.36 -15.27 -16.24
N VAL A 212 11.43 -16.36 -16.96
CA VAL A 212 12.46 -16.64 -17.97
C VAL A 212 11.80 -16.76 -19.34
N TRP A 213 12.52 -16.36 -20.37
CA TRP A 213 12.05 -16.54 -21.74
C TRP A 213 12.20 -18.00 -22.14
N ASP A 214 11.14 -18.60 -22.65
CA ASP A 214 11.14 -19.92 -23.26
C ASP A 214 10.71 -19.79 -24.73
N PRO A 215 11.59 -20.12 -25.70
CA PRO A 215 11.25 -20.07 -27.13
C PRO A 215 10.16 -21.08 -27.53
N ALA A 216 9.95 -22.15 -26.76
CA ALA A 216 8.92 -23.15 -27.02
C ALA A 216 7.54 -22.75 -26.46
N ALA A 217 7.47 -21.72 -25.61
CA ALA A 217 6.21 -21.24 -25.05
C ALA A 217 5.27 -20.67 -26.14
N ASN A 218 3.97 -20.61 -25.82
CA ASN A 218 2.92 -20.11 -26.72
C ASN A 218 2.93 -20.78 -28.12
N GLY A 219 3.05 -22.12 -28.16
CA GLY A 219 3.05 -22.87 -29.41
C GLY A 219 4.25 -22.61 -30.32
N GLY A 220 5.42 -22.27 -29.75
CA GLY A 220 6.65 -21.98 -30.49
C GLY A 220 6.82 -20.51 -30.90
N THR A 221 5.93 -19.63 -30.47
CA THR A 221 6.05 -18.17 -30.69
C THR A 221 6.95 -17.50 -29.64
N GLY A 222 7.36 -18.25 -28.62
CA GLY A 222 8.13 -17.77 -27.49
C GLY A 222 7.29 -16.99 -26.48
N GLY A 223 7.72 -17.00 -25.22
CA GLY A 223 7.01 -16.31 -24.15
C GLY A 223 7.78 -16.30 -22.83
N TYR A 224 7.43 -15.35 -21.96
CA TYR A 224 7.92 -15.34 -20.58
C TYR A 224 7.12 -16.31 -19.73
N ILE A 225 7.77 -17.38 -19.28
CA ILE A 225 7.21 -18.37 -18.36
C ILE A 225 7.80 -18.18 -16.95
N PRO A 226 7.12 -18.61 -15.88
CA PRO A 226 7.67 -18.61 -14.53
C PRO A 226 8.98 -19.40 -14.47
N ASN A 227 9.94 -18.90 -13.69
CA ASN A 227 11.19 -19.61 -13.46
C ASN A 227 11.02 -20.70 -12.40
N THR A 228 10.55 -21.87 -12.83
CA THR A 228 10.31 -23.05 -11.97
C THR A 228 11.58 -23.64 -11.35
N GLN A 229 12.77 -23.27 -11.85
CA GLN A 229 14.04 -23.70 -11.25
C GLN A 229 14.33 -23.00 -9.93
N LEU A 230 13.79 -21.80 -9.72
CA LEU A 230 14.00 -20.99 -8.51
C LEU A 230 12.73 -20.83 -7.67
N PHE A 231 11.57 -20.77 -8.31
CA PHE A 231 10.30 -20.46 -7.66
C PHE A 231 9.31 -21.59 -7.82
N GLU A 232 8.50 -21.78 -6.79
CA GLU A 232 7.25 -22.51 -6.92
C GLU A 232 6.24 -21.68 -7.72
N VAL A 233 5.23 -22.33 -8.30
CA VAL A 233 4.16 -21.66 -9.04
C VAL A 233 2.83 -21.82 -8.30
N ASP A 234 2.05 -20.74 -8.25
CA ASP A 234 0.71 -20.77 -7.66
C ASP A 234 -0.30 -21.48 -8.57
N GLY A 235 -1.54 -21.64 -8.10
CA GLY A 235 -2.63 -22.25 -8.88
C GLY A 235 -3.01 -21.49 -10.15
N SER A 236 -2.53 -20.25 -10.32
CA SER A 236 -2.70 -19.44 -11.54
C SER A 236 -1.47 -19.48 -12.46
N GLY A 237 -0.45 -20.28 -12.11
CA GLY A 237 0.78 -20.39 -12.88
C GLY A 237 1.71 -19.18 -12.76
N ASN A 238 1.63 -18.38 -11.69
CA ASN A 238 2.58 -17.30 -11.41
C ASN A 238 3.64 -17.73 -10.39
N PRO A 239 4.88 -17.20 -10.47
CA PRO A 239 5.93 -17.54 -9.51
C PRO A 239 5.59 -17.00 -8.11
N VAL A 240 5.69 -17.85 -7.09
CA VAL A 240 5.53 -17.49 -5.69
C VAL A 240 6.81 -16.83 -5.19
N LEU A 241 6.78 -15.50 -5.04
CA LEU A 241 7.96 -14.72 -4.63
C LEU A 241 8.08 -14.58 -3.11
N ASP A 242 6.96 -14.72 -2.39
CA ASP A 242 6.82 -14.36 -0.98
C ASP A 242 6.72 -15.58 -0.04
N ASP A 243 7.27 -16.73 -0.47
CA ASP A 243 7.41 -17.92 0.39
C ASP A 243 8.51 -17.72 1.46
N PRO A 244 8.17 -17.73 2.78
CA PRO A 244 9.15 -17.58 3.85
C PRO A 244 10.06 -18.81 4.02
N ALA A 245 9.64 -19.99 3.55
CA ALA A 245 10.38 -21.23 3.67
C ALA A 245 11.11 -21.61 2.37
N PHE A 246 11.24 -20.71 1.39
CA PHE A 246 11.77 -21.02 0.05
C PHE A 246 13.19 -21.60 0.06
N PHE A 247 14.00 -21.28 1.08
CA PHE A 247 15.39 -21.71 1.22
C PHE A 247 15.63 -22.67 2.41
N THR A 248 14.55 -23.20 2.99
CA THR A 248 14.62 -24.09 4.17
C THR A 248 13.69 -25.28 3.97
N LEU A 249 14.14 -26.49 4.33
CA LEU A 249 13.28 -27.68 4.36
C LEU A 249 12.54 -27.76 5.70
N LEU A 250 11.23 -28.00 5.67
CA LEU A 250 10.38 -28.06 6.85
C LEU A 250 10.20 -29.50 7.37
N PRO A 251 10.37 -29.75 8.68
CA PRO A 251 10.16 -31.09 9.26
C PRO A 251 8.70 -31.54 9.07
N GLY A 252 8.50 -32.82 8.76
CA GLY A 252 7.17 -33.42 8.57
C GLY A 252 6.51 -33.11 7.21
N THR A 253 6.92 -32.05 6.53
CA THR A 253 6.44 -31.69 5.18
C THR A 253 7.47 -32.06 4.11
N ASP A 254 8.69 -31.56 4.25
CA ASP A 254 9.77 -31.74 3.28
C ASP A 254 10.68 -32.93 3.64
N TYR A 255 10.76 -33.31 4.92
CA TYR A 255 11.59 -34.43 5.36
C TYR A 255 11.00 -35.18 6.55
N ASN A 256 11.29 -36.48 6.62
CA ASN A 256 10.90 -37.39 7.69
C ASN A 256 11.79 -37.20 8.94
N PRO A 257 11.42 -37.69 10.13
CA PRO A 257 12.25 -37.56 11.34
C PRO A 257 13.71 -38.07 11.21
N ASP A 258 13.96 -39.01 10.30
CA ASP A 258 15.29 -39.53 9.93
C ASP A 258 16.08 -38.63 8.95
N ARG A 259 15.52 -37.46 8.59
CA ARG A 259 16.05 -36.43 7.67
C ARG A 259 16.01 -36.80 6.20
N THR A 260 15.43 -37.95 5.85
CA THR A 260 15.20 -38.33 4.46
C THR A 260 14.15 -37.42 3.82
N LEU A 261 14.40 -37.01 2.58
CA LEU A 261 13.50 -36.10 1.87
C LEU A 261 12.22 -36.81 1.42
N THR A 262 11.08 -36.14 1.58
CA THR A 262 9.82 -36.54 0.92
C THR A 262 9.89 -36.19 -0.57
N ALA A 263 8.90 -36.62 -1.37
CA ALA A 263 8.84 -36.24 -2.78
C ALA A 263 8.74 -34.70 -2.96
N ALA A 264 7.96 -34.04 -2.10
CA ALA A 264 7.87 -32.58 -2.07
C ALA A 264 9.21 -31.94 -1.67
N GLY A 265 9.85 -32.49 -0.62
CA GLY A 265 11.17 -32.03 -0.17
C GLY A 265 12.28 -32.23 -1.19
N ALA A 266 12.24 -33.28 -2.01
CA ALA A 266 13.20 -33.50 -3.09
C ALA A 266 13.09 -32.43 -4.18
N ALA A 267 11.85 -32.08 -4.58
CA ALA A 267 11.60 -30.99 -5.54
C ALA A 267 12.06 -29.63 -4.98
N LYS A 268 11.82 -29.38 -3.69
CA LYS A 268 12.26 -28.16 -3.01
C LYS A 268 13.78 -28.12 -2.83
N ALA A 269 14.43 -29.23 -2.49
CA ALA A 269 15.88 -29.35 -2.40
C ALA A 269 16.56 -29.02 -3.73
N ALA A 270 15.99 -29.43 -4.87
CA ALA A 270 16.49 -29.04 -6.19
C ALA A 270 16.43 -27.51 -6.40
N ARG A 271 15.35 -26.85 -5.97
CA ARG A 271 15.26 -25.37 -5.99
C ARG A 271 16.29 -24.73 -5.07
N ILE A 272 16.48 -25.25 -3.85
CA ILE A 272 17.50 -24.77 -2.90
C ILE A 272 18.91 -24.88 -3.50
N GLN A 273 19.24 -25.98 -4.18
CA GLN A 273 20.53 -26.12 -4.88
C GLN A 273 20.71 -25.08 -5.98
N ASN A 274 19.65 -24.79 -6.75
CA ASN A 274 19.70 -23.74 -7.78
C ASN A 274 19.90 -22.35 -7.16
N TRP A 275 19.27 -22.08 -6.02
CA TRP A 275 19.53 -20.87 -5.23
C TRP A 275 20.97 -20.84 -4.71
N GLN A 276 21.52 -21.93 -4.17
CA GLN A 276 22.91 -21.98 -3.70
C GLN A 276 23.92 -21.71 -4.83
N ARG A 277 23.68 -22.21 -6.05
CA ARG A 277 24.52 -21.93 -7.23
C ARG A 277 24.47 -20.47 -7.68
N ARG A 278 23.43 -19.74 -7.27
CA ARG A 278 23.15 -18.36 -7.70
C ARG A 278 23.45 -17.34 -6.61
N ALA A 279 23.34 -17.74 -5.35
CA ALA A 279 23.57 -16.92 -4.18
C ALA A 279 25.04 -16.89 -3.78
N THR A 280 25.45 -15.78 -3.18
CA THR A 280 26.78 -15.58 -2.62
C THR A 280 26.65 -15.18 -1.17
N ILE A 281 27.37 -15.85 -0.29
CA ILE A 281 27.37 -15.53 1.13
C ILE A 281 28.10 -14.18 1.32
N GLN A 282 27.46 -13.24 2.02
CA GLN A 282 28.01 -11.91 2.30
C GLN A 282 28.67 -11.81 3.67
N THR A 283 28.27 -12.67 4.62
CA THR A 283 28.83 -12.75 5.97
C THR A 283 29.90 -13.85 6.07
N GLU A 284 30.86 -13.74 6.99
CA GLU A 284 31.83 -14.82 7.20
C GLU A 284 31.15 -16.06 7.80
N VAL A 285 31.36 -17.21 7.15
CA VAL A 285 30.60 -18.47 7.40
C VAL A 285 30.87 -19.08 8.78
N SER A 286 32.08 -18.89 9.32
CA SER A 286 32.53 -19.59 10.54
C SER A 286 32.46 -18.75 11.80
N ARG A 287 31.94 -17.51 11.74
CA ARG A 287 31.96 -16.60 12.90
C ARG A 287 30.63 -15.93 13.19
N TYR A 288 29.79 -15.72 12.17
CA TYR A 288 28.61 -14.89 12.28
C TYR A 288 27.35 -15.73 12.10
N ASP A 289 26.54 -15.76 13.14
CA ASP A 289 25.19 -16.31 13.09
C ASP A 289 24.19 -15.16 12.98
N MET A 290 23.28 -15.22 12.01
CA MET A 290 22.29 -14.17 11.76
C MET A 290 21.04 -14.29 12.63
N ILE A 291 21.01 -15.27 13.55
CA ILE A 291 19.96 -15.45 14.55
C ILE A 291 20.54 -15.49 15.96
N LEU A 292 19.71 -15.10 16.94
CA LEU A 292 20.05 -15.17 18.36
C LEU A 292 18.84 -15.63 19.16
N PRO A 293 18.90 -16.76 19.89
CA PRO A 293 17.87 -17.08 20.88
C PRO A 293 17.85 -16.04 22.00
N VAL A 294 16.66 -15.64 22.43
CA VAL A 294 16.47 -14.89 23.68
C VAL A 294 16.70 -15.86 24.83
N TYR A 295 17.57 -15.51 25.78
CA TYR A 295 17.87 -16.34 26.93
C TYR A 295 18.10 -15.50 28.18
N ASP A 296 17.81 -16.07 29.35
CA ASP A 296 18.16 -15.47 30.63
C ASP A 296 19.67 -15.62 30.87
N LYS A 297 20.35 -14.51 31.13
CA LYS A 297 21.80 -14.48 31.35
C LYS A 297 22.23 -15.23 32.61
N ALA A 298 21.38 -15.31 33.63
CA ALA A 298 21.71 -15.98 34.89
C ALA A 298 21.59 -17.50 34.78
N SER A 299 20.47 -18.00 34.27
CA SER A 299 20.19 -19.44 34.14
C SER A 299 20.66 -20.07 32.82
N ARG A 300 21.00 -19.25 31.81
CA ARG A 300 21.27 -19.67 30.41
C ARG A 300 20.11 -20.44 29.75
N LEU A 301 18.90 -20.34 30.29
CA LEU A 301 17.72 -20.95 29.71
C LEU A 301 17.16 -20.07 28.58
N VAL A 302 16.83 -20.70 27.47
CA VAL A 302 16.20 -20.05 26.31
C VAL A 302 14.75 -19.70 26.66
N ALA A 303 14.27 -18.56 26.20
CA ALA A 303 12.87 -18.15 26.32
C ALA A 303 12.04 -18.72 25.17
N PHE A 304 10.81 -19.14 25.47
CA PHE A 304 9.90 -19.76 24.51
C PHE A 304 8.62 -18.95 24.38
N ASP A 305 8.03 -19.00 23.19
CA ASP A 305 6.68 -18.52 22.93
C ASP A 305 5.73 -19.70 22.79
N ASN A 306 4.72 -19.75 23.65
CA ASN A 306 3.65 -20.75 23.56
C ASN A 306 2.71 -20.30 22.43
N ARG A 307 2.88 -20.83 21.22
CA ARG A 307 1.93 -20.61 20.13
C ARG A 307 1.22 -21.92 19.80
N THR A 308 -0.10 -21.90 19.95
CA THR A 308 -0.97 -22.97 19.45
C THR A 308 -0.95 -22.96 17.92
N ASP A 309 -0.57 -24.06 17.30
CA ASP A 309 -0.66 -24.18 15.85
C ASP A 309 -2.14 -24.24 15.43
N PRO A 310 -2.62 -23.34 14.55
CA PRO A 310 -4.02 -23.33 14.13
C PRO A 310 -4.44 -24.58 13.35
N ALA A 311 -3.52 -25.38 12.83
CA ALA A 311 -3.84 -26.62 12.11
C ALA A 311 -4.21 -27.78 13.05
N ASP A 312 -3.49 -27.93 14.17
CA ASP A 312 -3.53 -29.16 14.98
C ASP A 312 -3.83 -28.94 16.47
N GLY A 313 -3.93 -27.70 16.96
CA GLY A 313 -4.23 -27.39 18.36
C GLY A 313 -3.11 -27.74 19.36
N VAL A 314 -1.96 -28.22 18.87
CA VAL A 314 -0.78 -28.56 19.68
C VAL A 314 -0.04 -27.28 20.09
N VAL A 315 0.25 -27.15 21.38
CA VAL A 315 1.16 -26.11 21.90
C VAL A 315 2.59 -26.58 21.61
N LEU A 316 3.23 -25.94 20.64
CA LEU A 316 4.65 -26.17 20.34
C LEU A 316 5.45 -25.05 20.99
N ASP A 317 6.35 -25.39 21.91
CA ASP A 317 7.31 -24.45 22.49
C ASP A 317 8.32 -24.05 21.40
N ARG A 318 8.12 -22.88 20.80
CA ARG A 318 9.04 -22.34 19.80
C ARG A 318 10.05 -21.41 20.50
N PRO A 319 11.36 -21.60 20.30
CA PRO A 319 12.35 -20.70 20.89
C PRO A 319 12.15 -19.30 20.32
N ARG A 320 12.17 -18.30 21.20
CA ARG A 320 12.08 -16.90 20.77
C ARG A 320 13.41 -16.49 20.18
N LEU A 321 13.42 -16.18 18.88
CA LEU A 321 14.62 -15.81 18.13
C LEU A 321 14.59 -14.32 17.75
N VAL A 322 15.74 -13.67 17.82
CA VAL A 322 15.96 -12.30 17.35
C VAL A 322 16.81 -12.34 16.09
N PRO A 323 16.37 -11.71 14.98
CA PRO A 323 17.18 -11.59 13.79
C PRO A 323 18.30 -10.57 14.03
N LEU A 324 19.53 -10.96 13.72
CA LEU A 324 20.68 -10.07 13.80
C LEU A 324 20.84 -9.22 12.54
N VAL A 325 20.14 -9.54 11.46
CA VAL A 325 19.95 -8.66 10.30
C VAL A 325 18.48 -8.32 10.16
N GLN A 326 18.15 -7.03 10.10
CA GLN A 326 16.80 -6.55 9.87
C GLN A 326 16.81 -5.60 8.69
N LEU A 327 16.04 -5.95 7.67
CA LEU A 327 15.79 -5.17 6.48
C LEU A 327 14.33 -4.78 6.55
N ARG A 328 14.01 -3.56 7.00
CA ARG A 328 12.64 -3.13 7.24
C ARG A 328 12.32 -1.83 6.51
N PRO A 329 11.08 -1.64 6.02
CA PRO A 329 10.62 -0.33 5.62
C PRO A 329 10.72 0.64 6.78
N THR A 330 10.84 1.93 6.48
CA THR A 330 10.72 2.95 7.53
C THR A 330 9.26 3.22 7.78
N ARG A 331 8.80 3.02 9.02
CA ARG A 331 7.45 3.39 9.43
C ARG A 331 7.35 4.89 9.59
N VAL A 332 6.36 5.47 8.93
CA VAL A 332 5.90 6.84 9.13
C VAL A 332 4.57 6.74 9.86
N SER A 333 4.45 7.45 10.98
CA SER A 333 3.22 7.47 11.77
C SER A 333 2.72 8.89 11.98
N GLY A 334 1.41 9.06 11.85
CA GLY A 334 0.66 10.27 12.08
C GLY A 334 0.99 11.35 11.08
N GLU A 335 1.41 11.00 9.85
CA GLU A 335 1.78 12.02 8.89
C GLU A 335 0.52 12.76 8.39
N PRO A 336 0.43 14.09 8.59
CA PRO A 336 -0.66 14.86 8.04
C PRO A 336 -0.49 14.97 6.53
N ALA A 337 -1.46 14.46 5.77
CA ALA A 337 -1.45 14.57 4.32
C ALA A 337 -1.75 16.02 3.88
N GLU A 338 -0.96 16.53 2.95
CA GLU A 338 -1.08 17.90 2.45
C GLU A 338 -2.25 18.00 1.46
N ALA A 339 -3.20 18.87 1.76
CA ALA A 339 -4.33 19.20 0.89
C ALA A 339 -3.86 19.87 -0.41
N LYS A 340 -4.23 19.31 -1.56
CA LYS A 340 -4.03 19.91 -2.87
C LYS A 340 -5.38 20.30 -3.45
N ARG A 341 -5.53 21.56 -3.83
CA ARG A 341 -6.68 22.07 -4.57
C ARG A 341 -6.27 22.28 -6.01
N VAL A 342 -7.03 21.70 -6.93
CA VAL A 342 -6.90 22.03 -8.35
C VAL A 342 -7.61 23.38 -8.56
N SER A 343 -6.83 24.46 -8.67
CA SER A 343 -7.33 25.74 -9.16
C SER A 343 -7.07 25.79 -10.67
N LYS A 344 -8.14 25.80 -11.48
CA LYS A 344 -8.02 26.00 -12.93
C LYS A 344 -8.21 27.49 -13.23
N LEU A 345 -7.30 28.05 -14.02
CA LEU A 345 -7.40 29.44 -14.50
C LEU A 345 -8.71 29.63 -15.27
N GLY A 346 -9.50 30.65 -14.92
CA GLY A 346 -10.78 30.99 -15.59
C GLY A 346 -12.04 30.41 -14.94
N GLU A 347 -11.93 29.58 -13.91
CA GLU A 347 -13.05 29.12 -13.10
C GLU A 347 -13.18 29.98 -11.85
N GLU A 348 -13.83 31.15 -11.95
CA GLU A 348 -14.23 31.89 -10.75
C GLU A 348 -15.20 31.02 -9.95
N GLN A 349 -14.82 30.67 -8.72
CA GLN A 349 -15.64 29.88 -7.81
C GLN A 349 -16.32 30.85 -6.84
N ASP A 350 -17.62 31.06 -6.99
CA ASP A 350 -18.42 31.66 -5.93
C ASP A 350 -18.24 30.78 -4.67
N ASN A 351 -17.68 31.36 -3.61
CA ASN A 351 -17.46 30.71 -2.31
C ASN A 351 -16.54 29.47 -2.30
N GLY A 352 -15.53 29.42 -3.19
CA GLY A 352 -14.56 28.31 -3.28
C GLY A 352 -13.83 27.93 -1.96
N SER A 353 -13.80 28.82 -0.96
CA SER A 353 -13.25 28.53 0.38
C SER A 353 -14.00 27.42 1.13
N GLN A 354 -15.29 27.21 0.83
CA GLN A 354 -16.14 26.21 1.50
C GLN A 354 -16.06 24.81 0.88
N SER A 355 -15.57 24.69 -0.36
CA SER A 355 -15.29 23.39 -0.98
C SER A 355 -13.94 22.86 -0.51
N GLY A 356 -13.86 21.59 -0.10
CA GLY A 356 -12.62 20.96 0.34
C GLY A 356 -11.68 20.63 -0.83
N PRO A 357 -10.41 20.32 -0.55
CA PRO A 357 -9.50 19.72 -1.53
C PRO A 357 -10.00 18.34 -1.97
N ASP A 358 -9.76 18.00 -3.25
CA ASP A 358 -10.13 16.70 -3.82
C ASP A 358 -9.06 15.63 -3.60
N THR A 359 -7.83 16.07 -3.34
CA THR A 359 -6.63 15.23 -3.28
C THR A 359 -5.78 15.63 -2.08
N TYR A 360 -5.26 14.64 -1.37
CA TYR A 360 -4.29 14.81 -0.29
C TYR A 360 -3.04 13.99 -0.60
N VAL A 361 -1.86 14.51 -0.29
CA VAL A 361 -0.58 13.89 -0.64
C VAL A 361 0.33 13.84 0.57
N THR A 362 0.94 12.69 0.86
CA THR A 362 1.98 12.56 1.90
C THR A 362 3.35 12.91 1.33
N ARG A 363 4.36 13.11 2.19
CA ARG A 363 5.73 13.41 1.75
C ARG A 363 6.38 12.22 1.05
N MET A 364 6.03 11.00 1.44
CA MET A 364 6.55 9.77 0.83
C MET A 364 5.40 8.90 0.30
N GLY A 365 5.65 8.24 -0.82
CA GLY A 365 4.74 7.25 -1.41
C GLY A 365 5.16 5.83 -1.07
N ALA A 366 4.78 4.90 -1.96
CA ALA A 366 5.12 3.49 -1.87
C ALA A 366 4.66 2.82 -0.57
N TRP A 367 3.44 3.14 -0.12
CA TRP A 367 2.93 2.70 1.15
C TRP A 367 2.73 1.18 1.19
N SER A 368 3.11 0.55 2.29
CA SER A 368 2.63 -0.76 2.73
C SER A 368 2.03 -0.64 4.14
N SER A 369 1.17 -1.60 4.51
CA SER A 369 0.48 -1.62 5.81
C SER A 369 -0.16 -0.28 6.19
N THR A 370 -1.01 0.25 5.30
CA THR A 370 -1.59 1.60 5.43
C THR A 370 -2.74 1.65 6.40
N LEU A 371 -2.69 2.60 7.33
CA LEU A 371 -3.79 2.99 8.19
C LEU A 371 -4.06 4.49 7.97
N ILE A 372 -5.22 4.83 7.42
CA ILE A 372 -5.60 6.23 7.14
C ILE A 372 -6.67 6.66 8.13
N ARG A 373 -6.39 7.69 8.92
CA ARG A 373 -7.38 8.34 9.78
C ARG A 373 -7.90 9.60 9.10
N THR A 374 -9.21 9.71 9.02
CA THR A 374 -9.91 10.86 8.44
C THR A 374 -10.67 11.56 9.54
N TYR A 375 -10.21 12.74 9.93
CA TYR A 375 -10.86 13.54 10.95
C TYR A 375 -11.77 14.58 10.29
N PRO A 376 -13.07 14.60 10.62
CA PRO A 376 -13.99 15.57 10.08
C PRO A 376 -13.70 16.98 10.63
N ALA A 377 -14.06 18.01 9.87
CA ALA A 377 -14.09 19.38 10.33
C ALA A 377 -15.02 19.51 11.55
N GLY A 378 -14.54 20.15 12.61
CA GLY A 378 -15.24 20.19 13.89
C GLY A 378 -14.79 19.11 14.89
N TRP A 379 -14.01 18.11 14.47
CA TRP A 379 -13.56 17.01 15.33
C TRP A 379 -12.80 17.51 16.57
N LEU A 380 -13.15 16.94 17.72
CA LEU A 380 -12.60 17.26 19.03
C LEU A 380 -12.42 15.98 19.84
N ARG A 381 -11.17 15.58 20.07
CA ARG A 381 -10.82 14.38 20.85
C ARG A 381 -11.50 14.30 22.23
N THR A 382 -11.74 15.45 22.86
CA THR A 382 -12.22 15.54 24.24
C THR A 382 -13.75 15.63 24.35
N ASP A 383 -14.47 15.79 23.24
CA ASP A 383 -15.93 15.93 23.25
C ASP A 383 -16.58 14.65 22.70
N PRO A 384 -17.28 13.86 23.53
CA PRO A 384 -17.98 12.65 23.11
C PRO A 384 -19.00 12.84 21.99
N ASN A 385 -19.45 14.08 21.73
CA ASN A 385 -20.38 14.35 20.64
C ASN A 385 -19.69 14.64 19.30
N PHE A 386 -18.35 14.84 19.32
CA PHE A 386 -17.56 15.24 18.14
C PHE A 386 -16.20 14.53 18.08
N ASN A 387 -16.03 13.40 18.74
CA ASN A 387 -14.79 12.63 18.78
C ASN A 387 -14.78 11.43 17.81
N GLU A 388 -15.89 11.13 17.13
CA GLU A 388 -15.99 10.11 16.08
C GLU A 388 -15.20 10.49 14.82
N TYR A 389 -14.54 9.52 14.20
CA TYR A 389 -13.75 9.72 12.98
C TYR A 389 -13.72 8.45 12.12
N LEU A 390 -13.20 8.54 10.90
CA LEU A 390 -13.10 7.37 10.01
C LEU A 390 -11.69 6.81 9.98
N VAL A 391 -11.60 5.48 9.88
CA VAL A 391 -10.33 4.76 9.79
C VAL A 391 -10.36 3.81 8.60
N THR A 392 -9.33 3.86 7.77
CA THR A 392 -9.16 2.93 6.65
C THR A 392 -8.08 1.94 6.98
N ARG A 393 -8.40 0.66 6.89
CA ARG A 393 -7.49 -0.44 7.19
C ARG A 393 -7.91 -1.72 6.48
N VAL A 394 -7.05 -2.72 6.50
CA VAL A 394 -7.39 -4.09 6.12
C VAL A 394 -8.27 -4.69 7.23
N ASP A 395 -9.44 -5.19 6.84
CA ASP A 395 -10.34 -5.92 7.72
C ASP A 395 -9.76 -7.31 8.00
N SER A 396 -9.71 -7.69 9.27
CA SER A 396 -9.19 -9.00 9.68
C SER A 396 -10.15 -10.15 9.34
N ALA A 397 -11.44 -9.86 9.10
CA ALA A 397 -12.44 -10.87 8.81
C ALA A 397 -12.34 -11.45 7.39
N ASP A 398 -12.06 -10.62 6.39
CA ASP A 398 -12.03 -11.02 4.98
C ASP A 398 -10.79 -10.52 4.21
N GLY A 399 -9.89 -9.77 4.85
CA GLY A 399 -8.68 -9.25 4.22
C GLY A 399 -8.93 -8.09 3.25
N HIS A 400 -10.15 -7.56 3.17
CA HIS A 400 -10.46 -6.41 2.33
C HIS A 400 -10.02 -5.11 3.00
N THR A 401 -9.51 -4.15 2.22
CA THR A 401 -9.32 -2.78 2.72
C THR A 401 -10.67 -2.06 2.76
N LYS A 402 -11.08 -1.61 3.94
CA LYS A 402 -12.36 -0.92 4.19
C LYS A 402 -12.16 0.35 4.99
N ILE A 403 -13.13 1.25 4.87
CA ILE A 403 -13.30 2.42 5.73
C ILE A 403 -14.29 2.06 6.83
N PHE A 404 -13.93 2.35 8.07
CA PHE A 404 -14.71 2.14 9.27
C PHE A 404 -15.05 3.49 9.90
N GLU A 405 -16.27 3.68 10.35
CA GLU A 405 -16.60 4.66 11.37
C GLU A 405 -16.09 4.14 12.71
N PHE A 406 -15.31 4.94 13.42
CA PHE A 406 -14.73 4.59 14.69
C PHE A 406 -15.14 5.58 15.78
N ASP A 407 -15.73 5.01 16.84
CA ASP A 407 -16.03 5.68 18.09
C ASP A 407 -14.91 5.39 19.11
N PRO A 408 -14.11 6.40 19.51
CA PRO A 408 -13.03 6.21 20.50
C PRO A 408 -13.53 5.88 21.91
N ASP A 409 -14.81 6.12 22.23
CA ASP A 409 -15.39 5.81 23.54
C ASP A 409 -15.82 4.34 23.65
N GLY A 410 -15.78 3.59 22.54
CA GLY A 410 -16.14 2.16 22.47
C GLY A 410 -15.17 1.19 23.14
N GLY A 411 -14.02 1.67 23.67
CA GLY A 411 -13.07 0.86 24.45
C GLY A 411 -12.24 -0.16 23.65
N VAL A 412 -12.36 -0.16 22.32
CA VAL A 412 -11.57 -1.00 21.40
C VAL A 412 -10.61 -0.09 20.62
N PRO A 413 -9.37 -0.51 20.34
CA PRO A 413 -8.45 0.30 19.54
C PRO A 413 -8.94 0.46 18.09
N ASP A 414 -8.47 1.53 17.46
CA ASP A 414 -8.87 1.97 16.12
C ASP A 414 -8.29 1.13 14.98
N ASP A 415 -7.48 0.12 15.30
CA ASP A 415 -7.01 -0.91 14.38
C ASP A 415 -7.92 -2.16 14.39
N GLN A 416 -8.89 -2.25 15.32
CA GLN A 416 -9.76 -3.42 15.50
C GLN A 416 -11.25 -3.09 15.61
N GLY A 417 -11.62 -1.90 16.09
CA GLY A 417 -13.02 -1.49 16.32
C GLY A 417 -13.65 -0.72 15.16
N GLY A 418 -14.96 -0.49 15.22
CA GLY A 418 -15.69 0.40 14.29
C GLY A 418 -16.67 -0.31 13.35
N ILE A 419 -17.56 0.48 12.75
CA ILE A 419 -18.62 0.02 11.83
C ILE A 419 -18.12 0.19 10.39
N PRO A 420 -18.07 -0.87 9.56
CA PRO A 420 -17.61 -0.76 8.18
C PRO A 420 -18.63 0.00 7.32
N VAL A 421 -18.17 1.02 6.60
CA VAL A 421 -19.01 1.94 5.81
C VAL A 421 -18.73 1.91 4.32
N PHE A 422 -17.50 1.57 3.91
CA PHE A 422 -17.11 1.54 2.49
C PHE A 422 -16.01 0.50 2.24
N ASP A 423 -16.12 -0.28 1.16
CA ASP A 423 -15.14 -1.30 0.78
C ASP A 423 -14.32 -0.85 -0.46
N LEU A 424 -13.06 -0.50 -0.23
CA LEU A 424 -12.13 -0.07 -1.28
C LEU A 424 -11.74 -1.20 -2.21
N THR A 425 -11.71 -2.43 -1.70
CA THR A 425 -11.35 -3.63 -2.47
C THR A 425 -12.45 -3.93 -3.49
N VAL A 426 -13.71 -3.85 -3.06
CA VAL A 426 -14.87 -3.98 -3.95
C VAL A 426 -14.92 -2.85 -4.97
N TYR A 427 -14.65 -1.61 -4.54
CA TYR A 427 -14.58 -0.47 -5.46
C TYR A 427 -13.55 -0.70 -6.59
N ALA A 428 -12.34 -1.12 -6.23
CA ALA A 428 -11.27 -1.40 -7.19
C ALA A 428 -11.63 -2.56 -8.13
N ALA A 429 -12.20 -3.64 -7.60
CA ALA A 429 -12.66 -4.78 -8.38
C ALA A 429 -13.72 -4.36 -9.41
N GLN A 430 -14.77 -3.66 -8.98
CA GLN A 430 -15.85 -3.21 -9.87
C GLN A 430 -15.40 -2.18 -10.90
N SER A 431 -14.44 -1.31 -10.53
CA SER A 431 -13.86 -0.35 -11.48
C SER A 431 -13.15 -1.04 -12.65
N SER A 432 -12.48 -2.18 -12.40
CA SER A 432 -11.85 -2.96 -13.47
C SER A 432 -12.86 -3.70 -14.35
N VAL A 433 -13.97 -4.17 -13.79
CA VAL A 433 -15.05 -4.84 -14.52
C VAL A 433 -15.83 -3.84 -15.39
N LEU A 434 -16.11 -2.63 -14.89
CA LEU A 434 -16.86 -1.60 -15.62
C LEU A 434 -16.15 -1.20 -16.93
N ALA A 435 -14.83 -1.25 -16.99
CA ALA A 435 -14.06 -0.99 -18.21
C ALA A 435 -14.34 -2.01 -19.33
N GLY A 436 -14.87 -3.20 -19.01
CA GLY A 436 -15.17 -4.27 -19.96
C GLY A 436 -16.64 -4.66 -20.06
N ASN A 437 -17.54 -4.18 -19.18
CA ASN A 437 -18.96 -4.55 -19.17
C ASN A 437 -19.89 -3.38 -18.80
N PRO A 438 -20.72 -2.88 -19.73
CA PRO A 438 -21.66 -1.78 -19.47
C PRO A 438 -22.81 -2.14 -18.51
N LEU A 439 -23.03 -3.44 -18.25
CA LEU A 439 -24.02 -3.97 -17.29
C LEU A 439 -23.47 -4.14 -15.86
N ALA A 440 -22.19 -3.82 -15.63
CA ALA A 440 -21.59 -3.91 -14.32
C ALA A 440 -22.22 -2.91 -13.34
N ALA A 441 -22.33 -3.31 -12.07
CA ALA A 441 -22.75 -2.42 -10.99
C ALA A 441 -21.85 -1.18 -10.92
N GLY A 442 -22.40 -0.06 -10.48
CA GLY A 442 -21.64 1.16 -10.24
C GLY A 442 -20.58 0.91 -9.18
N PRO A 443 -19.27 1.15 -9.45
CA PRO A 443 -18.21 0.86 -8.50
C PRO A 443 -18.41 1.52 -7.14
N PHE A 444 -18.92 2.76 -7.12
CA PHE A 444 -19.21 3.45 -5.87
C PHE A 444 -20.39 2.80 -5.14
N THR A 445 -21.51 2.58 -5.82
CA THR A 445 -22.71 1.99 -5.19
C THR A 445 -22.45 0.60 -4.64
N ALA A 446 -21.67 -0.22 -5.33
CA ALA A 446 -21.32 -1.57 -4.88
C ALA A 446 -20.39 -1.57 -3.65
N ALA A 447 -19.57 -0.52 -3.50
CA ALA A 447 -18.62 -0.40 -2.40
C ALA A 447 -19.23 0.20 -1.12
N VAL A 448 -20.39 0.87 -1.20
CA VAL A 448 -21.08 1.39 -0.01
C VAL A 448 -21.67 0.23 0.80
N LEU A 449 -21.31 0.16 2.07
CA LEU A 449 -21.75 -0.91 2.97
C LEU A 449 -23.01 -0.51 3.76
N PRO A 450 -23.80 -1.48 4.27
CA PRO A 450 -25.04 -1.20 4.99
C PRO A 450 -24.90 -0.22 6.16
N GLY A 451 -23.76 -0.22 6.86
CA GLY A 451 -23.49 0.70 7.97
C GLY A 451 -23.61 2.17 7.57
N ALA A 452 -23.25 2.53 6.33
CA ALA A 452 -23.38 3.89 5.80
C ALA A 452 -24.81 4.24 5.36
N LEU A 453 -25.71 3.26 5.23
CA LEU A 453 -27.05 3.44 4.67
C LEU A 453 -28.15 3.38 5.74
N THR A 454 -28.00 2.53 6.75
CA THR A 454 -29.03 2.25 7.75
C THR A 454 -28.98 3.18 8.97
N ASN A 455 -27.80 3.73 9.30
CA ASN A 455 -27.63 4.68 10.41
C ASN A 455 -27.46 6.11 9.88
N ALA A 456 -28.37 7.01 10.25
CA ALA A 456 -28.34 8.41 9.82
C ALA A 456 -27.12 9.18 10.35
N ALA A 457 -26.63 8.86 11.56
CA ALA A 457 -25.44 9.50 12.13
C ALA A 457 -24.18 9.11 11.33
N THR A 458 -23.95 7.80 11.17
CA THR A 458 -22.88 7.25 10.32
C THR A 458 -22.92 7.78 8.89
N ARG A 459 -24.12 7.86 8.29
CA ARG A 459 -24.31 8.41 6.94
C ARG A 459 -23.94 9.90 6.83
N ASN A 460 -24.11 10.65 7.92
CA ASN A 460 -23.73 12.06 7.99
C ASN A 460 -22.24 12.26 8.30
N LEU A 461 -21.58 11.28 8.92
CA LEU A 461 -20.13 11.27 9.12
C LEU A 461 -19.37 10.70 7.90
N PHE A 462 -20.07 9.97 7.03
CA PHE A 462 -19.50 9.25 5.89
C PHE A 462 -18.62 10.13 4.98
N MET A 463 -17.36 9.71 4.82
CA MET A 463 -16.40 10.32 3.89
C MET A 463 -15.58 9.23 3.18
N ALA A 464 -16.08 8.78 2.03
CA ALA A 464 -15.32 7.88 1.19
C ALA A 464 -14.11 8.58 0.56
N HIS A 465 -13.06 7.79 0.35
CA HIS A 465 -11.87 8.19 -0.38
C HIS A 465 -11.24 6.96 -1.03
N LEU A 466 -10.24 7.17 -1.88
CA LEU A 466 -9.40 6.15 -2.50
C LEU A 466 -7.95 6.36 -2.06
N ALA A 467 -7.24 5.29 -1.80
CA ALA A 467 -5.82 5.33 -1.46
C ALA A 467 -4.97 4.85 -2.65
N ASP A 468 -4.15 5.74 -3.18
CA ASP A 468 -3.10 5.45 -4.15
C ASP A 468 -1.77 5.35 -3.39
N SER A 469 -1.49 4.12 -2.95
CA SER A 469 -0.30 3.80 -2.16
C SER A 469 1.00 3.94 -2.95
N GLY A 470 0.98 3.88 -4.28
CA GLY A 470 2.18 4.02 -5.11
C GLY A 470 2.77 5.42 -5.01
N ILE A 471 1.92 6.44 -5.24
CA ILE A 471 2.34 7.84 -5.25
C ILE A 471 2.23 8.48 -3.86
N GLY A 472 1.48 7.86 -2.95
CA GLY A 472 1.22 8.38 -1.62
C GLY A 472 0.13 9.45 -1.63
N ARG A 473 -1.00 9.11 -2.24
CA ARG A 473 -2.08 10.04 -2.53
C ARG A 473 -3.41 9.48 -2.06
N VAL A 474 -4.19 10.31 -1.39
CA VAL A 474 -5.60 10.05 -1.07
C VAL A 474 -6.48 10.89 -2.00
N ILE A 475 -7.40 10.25 -2.71
CA ILE A 475 -8.35 10.90 -3.62
C ILE A 475 -9.73 10.84 -2.97
N ALA A 476 -10.28 11.98 -2.60
CA ALA A 476 -11.57 12.07 -1.90
C ALA A 476 -12.76 12.35 -2.83
N SER A 477 -12.58 12.16 -4.14
CA SER A 477 -13.60 12.43 -5.16
C SER A 477 -13.89 11.24 -6.07
N PHE A 478 -15.13 11.16 -6.54
CA PHE A 478 -15.67 10.09 -7.37
C PHE A 478 -16.46 10.68 -8.53
N GLY A 479 -16.45 10.01 -9.69
CA GLY A 479 -17.31 10.41 -10.81
C GLY A 479 -18.76 9.99 -10.56
N ILE A 480 -19.74 10.81 -10.96
CA ILE A 480 -21.16 10.49 -10.81
C ILE A 480 -21.56 9.21 -11.55
N ASP A 481 -20.83 8.86 -12.60
CA ASP A 481 -20.96 7.65 -13.40
C ASP A 481 -20.68 6.35 -12.65
N THR A 482 -19.97 6.45 -11.53
CA THR A 482 -19.68 5.32 -10.65
C THR A 482 -20.86 4.96 -9.74
N VAL A 483 -21.89 5.82 -9.68
CA VAL A 483 -23.12 5.57 -8.95
C VAL A 483 -24.13 4.95 -9.92
N LYS A 484 -24.50 3.69 -9.70
CA LYS A 484 -25.52 2.98 -10.50
C LYS A 484 -26.33 2.01 -9.64
N LEU A 485 -27.56 1.70 -10.05
CA LEU A 485 -28.35 0.61 -9.49
C LEU A 485 -27.76 -0.75 -9.88
N ASN A 486 -27.66 -1.66 -8.91
CA ASN A 486 -27.11 -2.98 -9.14
C ASN A 486 -28.02 -3.79 -10.08
N GLY A 487 -27.44 -4.37 -11.13
CA GLY A 487 -28.18 -5.13 -12.15
C GLY A 487 -29.01 -4.30 -13.14
N SER A 488 -28.90 -2.96 -13.13
CA SER A 488 -29.61 -2.11 -14.08
C SER A 488 -28.82 -1.94 -15.37
N ALA A 489 -29.42 -2.30 -16.51
CA ALA A 489 -28.84 -2.07 -17.82
C ALA A 489 -29.04 -0.62 -18.25
N LEU A 490 -27.98 0.03 -18.74
CA LEU A 490 -28.14 1.31 -19.42
C LEU A 490 -28.89 1.12 -20.75
N PRO A 491 -29.72 2.09 -21.17
CA PRO A 491 -30.36 2.05 -22.47
C PRO A 491 -29.34 1.90 -23.61
N PRO A 492 -29.68 1.21 -24.73
CA PRO A 492 -28.80 1.09 -25.88
C PRO A 492 -28.29 2.45 -26.38
N GLY A 493 -26.98 2.57 -26.62
CA GLY A 493 -26.34 3.82 -27.07
C GLY A 493 -25.95 4.80 -25.96
N VAL A 494 -26.16 4.44 -24.67
CA VAL A 494 -25.69 5.21 -23.52
C VAL A 494 -24.50 4.50 -22.87
N ALA A 495 -23.32 5.11 -22.95
CA ALA A 495 -22.10 4.53 -22.39
C ALA A 495 -21.88 4.84 -20.89
N VAL A 496 -22.50 5.91 -20.38
CA VAL A 496 -22.19 6.47 -19.06
C VAL A 496 -23.49 6.77 -18.31
N ASN A 497 -23.59 6.33 -17.05
CA ASN A 497 -24.71 6.71 -16.19
C ASN A 497 -24.48 8.13 -15.68
N GLN A 498 -25.48 8.99 -15.79
CA GLN A 498 -25.40 10.37 -15.32
C GLN A 498 -26.81 10.93 -15.13
N PRO A 499 -26.99 11.97 -14.30
CA PRO A 499 -28.24 12.71 -14.24
C PRO A 499 -28.71 13.17 -15.62
N GLN A 500 -29.98 12.91 -15.91
CA GLN A 500 -30.61 13.29 -17.17
C GLN A 500 -31.96 13.93 -16.91
N ALA A 501 -32.17 15.10 -17.50
CA ALA A 501 -33.47 15.77 -17.52
C ALA A 501 -33.93 15.96 -18.97
N ALA A 502 -35.19 15.59 -19.24
CA ALA A 502 -35.81 15.85 -20.54
C ALA A 502 -36.13 17.34 -20.66
N THR A 503 -35.84 17.94 -21.81
CA THR A 503 -36.26 19.34 -22.06
C THR A 503 -37.77 19.44 -22.26
N GLY A 504 -38.41 18.36 -22.75
CA GLY A 504 -39.83 18.33 -23.11
C GLY A 504 -40.10 18.97 -24.48
N PRO A 505 -41.38 19.17 -24.83
CA PRO A 505 -41.78 19.87 -26.05
C PRO A 505 -41.12 21.25 -26.15
N ALA A 506 -40.63 21.62 -27.33
CA ALA A 506 -40.01 22.92 -27.59
C ALA A 506 -41.07 24.02 -27.78
N LEU A 507 -41.93 24.20 -26.79
CA LEU A 507 -43.06 25.13 -26.80
C LEU A 507 -42.88 26.22 -25.74
N THR A 508 -43.23 27.46 -26.10
CA THR A 508 -43.22 28.59 -25.16
C THR A 508 -44.45 28.56 -24.24
N PRO A 509 -44.47 29.31 -23.11
CA PRO A 509 -45.62 29.36 -22.23
C PRO A 509 -46.93 29.82 -22.91
N THR A 510 -46.84 30.54 -24.02
CA THR A 510 -48.02 30.96 -24.81
C THR A 510 -48.60 29.81 -25.64
N GLN A 511 -47.75 28.87 -26.05
CA GLN A 511 -48.11 27.74 -26.90
C GLN A 511 -48.53 26.51 -26.09
N ASP A 512 -47.99 26.36 -24.87
CA ASP A 512 -48.31 25.28 -23.95
C ASP A 512 -48.51 25.83 -22.54
N PRO A 513 -49.70 25.66 -21.93
CA PRO A 513 -49.94 26.09 -20.56
C PRO A 513 -49.17 25.27 -19.50
N GLY A 514 -48.52 24.15 -19.87
CA GLY A 514 -47.82 23.25 -18.95
C GLY A 514 -48.78 22.42 -18.10
N ALA A 515 -49.99 22.17 -18.59
CA ALA A 515 -51.02 21.41 -17.87
C ALA A 515 -50.56 19.96 -17.62
N GLY A 516 -50.57 19.53 -16.35
CA GLY A 516 -50.12 18.19 -15.95
C GLY A 516 -48.60 18.05 -15.76
N ALA A 517 -47.80 19.10 -16.00
CA ALA A 517 -46.37 19.08 -15.73
C ALA A 517 -46.09 18.91 -14.23
N VAL A 518 -45.05 18.17 -13.86
CA VAL A 518 -44.61 17.99 -12.46
C VAL A 518 -43.45 18.92 -12.12
N TYR A 519 -43.23 19.21 -10.84
CA TYR A 519 -42.13 20.08 -10.40
C TYR A 519 -40.79 19.35 -10.28
N SER A 520 -40.79 18.04 -10.02
CA SER A 520 -39.58 17.22 -9.90
C SER A 520 -39.91 15.72 -10.04
N GLY A 521 -38.87 14.88 -10.12
CA GLY A 521 -39.02 13.42 -10.12
C GLY A 521 -39.39 12.84 -11.49
N ALA A 522 -40.03 11.66 -11.47
CA ALA A 522 -40.43 10.96 -12.68
C ALA A 522 -41.46 11.79 -13.48
N GLY A 523 -41.22 11.94 -14.80
CA GLY A 523 -42.05 12.77 -15.68
C GLY A 523 -41.73 14.27 -15.66
N TYR A 524 -40.67 14.69 -14.96
CA TYR A 524 -40.19 16.07 -15.01
C TYR A 524 -39.65 16.43 -16.39
N GLU A 525 -40.18 17.51 -16.96
CA GLU A 525 -39.74 18.11 -18.21
C GLU A 525 -39.49 19.61 -18.00
N ILE A 526 -38.31 20.08 -18.43
CA ILE A 526 -37.84 21.43 -18.11
C ILE A 526 -38.76 22.51 -18.68
N ASN A 527 -39.16 22.40 -19.95
CA ASN A 527 -40.04 23.38 -20.59
C ASN A 527 -41.44 23.33 -20.00
N SER A 528 -42.03 22.15 -19.86
CA SER A 528 -43.39 21.96 -19.36
C SER A 528 -43.53 22.49 -17.92
N CYS A 529 -42.55 22.23 -17.04
CA CYS A 529 -42.51 22.78 -15.68
C CYS A 529 -42.36 24.30 -15.67
N PHE A 530 -41.47 24.85 -16.50
CA PHE A 530 -41.32 26.31 -16.63
C PHE A 530 -42.62 26.97 -17.13
N ASN A 531 -43.26 26.40 -18.16
CA ASN A 531 -44.50 26.89 -18.73
C ASN A 531 -45.65 26.87 -17.72
N ARG A 532 -45.76 25.78 -16.94
CA ARG A 532 -46.72 25.68 -15.83
C ARG A 532 -46.54 26.82 -14.83
N ASN A 533 -45.31 27.03 -14.37
CA ASN A 533 -44.99 28.06 -13.37
C ASN A 533 -45.17 29.48 -13.94
N TRP A 534 -44.84 29.67 -15.22
CA TRP A 534 -45.05 30.94 -15.90
C TRP A 534 -46.54 31.27 -15.98
N ASN A 535 -47.40 30.31 -16.31
CA ASN A 535 -48.83 30.53 -16.49
C ASN A 535 -49.66 30.52 -15.19
N ASP A 536 -49.07 30.14 -14.07
CA ASP A 536 -49.73 30.23 -12.76
C ASP A 536 -50.00 31.70 -12.38
N GLY A 537 -51.28 32.02 -12.21
CA GLY A 537 -51.74 33.35 -11.82
C GLY A 537 -51.26 33.78 -10.43
N ALA A 538 -50.96 32.84 -9.54
CA ALA A 538 -50.41 33.11 -8.21
C ALA A 538 -48.92 33.54 -8.26
N LEU A 539 -48.21 33.25 -9.35
CA LEU A 539 -46.76 33.45 -9.48
C LEU A 539 -46.40 34.63 -10.40
N VAL A 540 -47.37 35.47 -10.78
CA VAL A 540 -47.18 36.60 -11.70
C VAL A 540 -46.04 37.53 -11.25
N ALA A 541 -45.91 37.76 -9.94
CA ALA A 541 -44.85 38.60 -9.36
C ALA A 541 -43.43 38.05 -9.61
N LEU A 542 -43.29 36.75 -9.88
CA LEU A 542 -42.00 36.08 -10.11
C LEU A 542 -41.56 36.08 -11.59
N ARG A 543 -42.44 36.48 -12.52
CA ARG A 543 -42.15 36.49 -13.97
C ARG A 543 -41.03 37.46 -14.37
N GLY A 544 -40.68 38.42 -13.51
CA GLY A 544 -39.59 39.39 -13.72
C GLY A 544 -38.17 38.83 -13.56
N GLY A 545 -37.95 37.56 -13.92
CA GLY A 545 -36.64 36.89 -13.84
C GLY A 545 -36.41 36.02 -12.60
N GLN A 546 -37.46 35.71 -11.83
CA GLN A 546 -37.36 34.80 -10.68
C GLN A 546 -37.80 33.36 -11.01
N LEU A 547 -38.42 33.12 -12.16
CA LEU A 547 -38.73 31.79 -12.67
C LEU A 547 -37.64 31.34 -13.64
N HIS A 548 -37.08 30.15 -13.43
CA HIS A 548 -35.97 29.63 -14.21
C HIS A 548 -36.30 28.27 -14.81
N ARG A 549 -35.71 27.96 -15.97
CA ARG A 549 -35.46 26.59 -16.42
C ARG A 549 -34.22 26.09 -15.69
N PHE A 550 -34.30 24.92 -15.06
CA PHE A 550 -33.22 24.44 -14.21
C PHE A 550 -33.13 22.91 -14.16
N ILE A 551 -32.05 22.43 -13.56
CA ILE A 551 -31.86 21.04 -13.15
C ILE A 551 -31.39 21.07 -11.71
N ASP A 552 -32.06 20.34 -10.81
CA ASP A 552 -31.58 20.13 -9.44
C ASP A 552 -30.86 18.78 -9.36
N LEU A 553 -29.54 18.80 -9.30
CA LEU A 553 -28.72 17.58 -9.24
C LEU A 553 -28.93 16.76 -7.95
N ARG A 554 -29.62 17.30 -6.95
CA ARG A 554 -29.95 16.56 -5.73
C ARG A 554 -31.10 15.58 -5.93
N THR A 555 -32.04 15.91 -6.83
CA THR A 555 -33.29 15.16 -7.02
C THR A 555 -33.45 14.60 -8.42
N THR A 556 -32.69 15.10 -9.39
CA THR A 556 -32.64 14.54 -10.75
C THR A 556 -32.03 13.15 -10.70
N LEU A 557 -32.80 12.15 -11.14
CA LEU A 557 -32.35 10.77 -11.20
C LEU A 557 -31.32 10.59 -12.31
N GLN A 558 -30.45 9.60 -12.15
CA GLN A 558 -29.62 9.14 -13.25
C GLN A 558 -30.44 8.38 -14.29
N ILE A 559 -29.83 8.12 -15.44
CA ILE A 559 -30.46 7.40 -16.56
C ILE A 559 -31.00 6.03 -16.13
N ASP A 560 -30.30 5.34 -15.24
CA ASP A 560 -30.72 4.05 -14.69
C ASP A 560 -31.75 4.13 -13.55
N GLY A 561 -32.13 5.35 -13.13
CA GLY A 561 -33.02 5.60 -11.99
C GLY A 561 -32.33 5.71 -10.63
N SER A 562 -30.99 5.60 -10.56
CA SER A 562 -30.27 5.79 -9.29
C SER A 562 -30.42 7.21 -8.75
N ILE A 563 -30.51 7.31 -7.43
CA ILE A 563 -30.62 8.56 -6.69
C ILE A 563 -29.24 9.22 -6.59
N SER A 564 -29.22 10.55 -6.63
CA SER A 564 -28.01 11.33 -6.45
C SER A 564 -27.41 11.17 -5.05
N PRO A 565 -26.07 11.08 -4.91
CA PRO A 565 -25.40 11.18 -3.61
C PRO A 565 -25.70 12.47 -2.85
N LEU A 566 -26.18 13.52 -3.55
CA LEU A 566 -26.54 14.82 -2.99
C LEU A 566 -28.00 14.88 -2.50
N HIS A 567 -28.77 13.79 -2.60
CA HIS A 567 -30.19 13.79 -2.26
C HIS A 567 -30.41 14.15 -0.78
N PRO A 568 -31.33 15.08 -0.45
CA PRO A 568 -31.44 15.64 0.91
C PRO A 568 -31.82 14.61 1.98
N THR A 569 -32.56 13.55 1.61
CA THR A 569 -33.05 12.54 2.58
C THR A 569 -32.41 11.16 2.42
N GLN A 570 -31.85 10.87 1.25
CA GLN A 570 -31.37 9.53 0.85
C GLN A 570 -29.90 9.53 0.42
N GLY A 571 -29.32 10.71 0.20
CA GLY A 571 -27.90 10.89 -0.10
C GLY A 571 -27.07 10.98 1.18
N PHE A 572 -25.84 11.48 1.02
CA PHE A 572 -24.88 11.61 2.11
C PHE A 572 -24.78 13.08 2.54
N GLY A 573 -24.86 13.35 3.84
CA GLY A 573 -24.88 14.73 4.37
C GLY A 573 -23.64 15.55 4.01
N ARG A 574 -22.51 14.90 3.69
CA ARG A 574 -21.24 15.55 3.35
C ARG A 574 -20.94 15.58 1.85
N ALA A 575 -21.77 14.97 1.01
CA ALA A 575 -21.53 14.94 -0.43
C ALA A 575 -21.62 16.36 -1.02
N LYS A 576 -20.61 16.76 -1.77
CA LYS A 576 -20.51 18.05 -2.45
C LYS A 576 -20.01 17.86 -3.87
N ILE A 577 -20.34 18.79 -4.76
CA ILE A 577 -19.81 18.79 -6.13
C ILE A 577 -18.38 19.32 -6.11
N VAL A 578 -17.47 18.64 -6.80
CA VAL A 578 -16.10 19.14 -7.02
C VAL A 578 -16.18 20.26 -8.07
N PRO A 579 -15.85 21.52 -7.72
CA PRO A 579 -16.00 22.62 -8.65
C PRO A 579 -15.17 22.45 -9.94
N GLY A 580 -15.74 22.80 -11.09
CA GLY A 580 -15.04 22.75 -12.38
C GLY A 580 -14.84 21.35 -12.97
N THR A 581 -15.53 20.35 -12.40
CA THR A 581 -15.55 18.98 -12.93
C THR A 581 -16.80 18.68 -13.74
N GLU A 582 -17.76 19.59 -13.72
CA GLU A 582 -19.04 19.41 -14.38
C GLU A 582 -18.95 19.59 -15.90
N VAL A 583 -19.68 18.74 -16.61
CA VAL A 583 -19.84 18.81 -18.06
C VAL A 583 -21.32 18.70 -18.35
N VAL A 584 -21.89 19.78 -18.86
CA VAL A 584 -23.30 19.86 -19.26
C VAL A 584 -23.39 19.69 -20.77
N ILE A 585 -24.13 18.68 -21.24
CA ILE A 585 -24.40 18.44 -22.65
C ILE A 585 -25.91 18.53 -22.85
N GLY A 586 -26.35 19.37 -23.78
CA GLY A 586 -27.76 19.58 -24.09
C GLY A 586 -27.98 19.90 -25.57
N PRO A 587 -29.24 20.00 -26.02
CA PRO A 587 -29.55 20.30 -27.41
C PRO A 587 -29.14 21.73 -27.79
N ASP A 588 -28.54 21.90 -28.97
CA ASP A 588 -28.09 23.21 -29.47
C ASP A 588 -29.26 24.17 -29.66
N GLN A 589 -29.20 25.30 -28.97
CA GLN A 589 -30.20 26.36 -29.00
C GLN A 589 -30.01 27.36 -30.15
N HIS A 590 -28.87 27.33 -30.86
CA HIS A 590 -28.65 28.25 -31.97
C HIS A 590 -29.39 27.79 -33.22
N SER A 591 -30.06 28.73 -33.89
CA SER A 591 -30.68 28.49 -35.18
C SER A 591 -29.62 28.07 -36.21
N GLY A 592 -29.77 26.89 -36.81
CA GLY A 592 -28.85 26.39 -37.82
C GLY A 592 -28.96 24.88 -38.05
N PRO A 593 -28.08 24.29 -38.90
CA PRO A 593 -28.09 22.86 -39.22
C PRO A 593 -27.92 21.94 -38.01
N ASN A 594 -27.31 22.43 -36.94
CA ASN A 594 -27.05 21.68 -35.70
C ASN A 594 -28.13 21.89 -34.63
N PHE A 595 -29.19 22.67 -34.91
CA PHE A 595 -30.25 22.95 -33.94
C PHE A 595 -30.83 21.64 -33.37
N GLY A 596 -30.91 21.55 -32.04
CA GLY A 596 -31.37 20.35 -31.34
C GLY A 596 -30.34 19.22 -31.21
N GLN A 597 -29.19 19.29 -31.88
CA GLN A 597 -28.11 18.30 -31.73
C GLN A 597 -27.40 18.47 -30.38
N PRO A 598 -26.89 17.38 -29.76
CA PRO A 598 -26.22 17.48 -28.47
C PRO A 598 -24.89 18.25 -28.59
N VAL A 599 -24.79 19.35 -27.86
CA VAL A 599 -23.58 20.19 -27.75
C VAL A 599 -23.22 20.41 -26.29
N ARG A 600 -21.92 20.63 -26.04
CA ARG A 600 -21.44 21.00 -24.70
C ARG A 600 -21.81 22.45 -24.41
N TYR A 601 -22.49 22.68 -23.29
CA TYR A 601 -22.81 24.03 -22.84
C TYR A 601 -21.60 24.69 -22.15
N THR A 602 -21.57 26.03 -22.17
CA THR A 602 -20.51 26.83 -21.55
C THR A 602 -20.97 27.40 -20.22
N ARG A 603 -20.13 27.31 -19.19
CA ARG A 603 -20.43 27.87 -17.87
C ARG A 603 -20.40 29.40 -17.91
N THR A 604 -21.32 30.05 -17.20
CA THR A 604 -21.33 31.49 -16.95
C THR A 604 -21.60 31.80 -15.47
N THR A 605 -21.19 32.99 -15.02
CA THR A 605 -21.52 33.57 -13.70
C THR A 605 -22.75 34.48 -13.76
N SER A 606 -23.14 34.94 -14.96
CA SER A 606 -24.34 35.74 -15.20
C SER A 606 -25.58 34.88 -15.43
N ASN A 607 -26.72 35.53 -15.72
CA ASN A 607 -27.89 34.80 -16.24
C ASN A 607 -27.50 34.05 -17.54
N PRO A 608 -27.77 32.74 -17.64
CA PRO A 608 -27.40 31.95 -18.80
C PRO A 608 -28.19 32.31 -20.07
N GLY A 609 -27.48 32.53 -21.18
CA GLY A 609 -28.06 32.60 -22.53
C GLY A 609 -28.08 31.24 -23.26
N PRO A 610 -28.27 31.23 -24.59
CA PRO A 610 -28.23 30.02 -25.40
C PRO A 610 -26.94 29.22 -25.20
N ASN A 611 -27.08 27.90 -25.02
CA ASN A 611 -25.98 26.96 -24.75
C ASN A 611 -25.07 27.35 -23.57
N GLN A 612 -25.60 28.10 -22.61
CA GLN A 612 -24.91 28.44 -21.38
C GLN A 612 -25.62 27.85 -20.15
N TYR A 613 -24.87 27.67 -19.07
CA TYR A 613 -25.42 27.27 -17.79
C TYR A 613 -24.71 27.98 -16.63
N ARG A 614 -25.40 28.08 -15.49
CA ARG A 614 -24.82 28.53 -14.21
C ARG A 614 -25.08 27.46 -13.17
N ILE A 615 -24.10 27.17 -12.30
CA ILE A 615 -24.20 26.14 -11.26
C ILE A 615 -23.83 26.70 -9.89
N ASN A 616 -24.56 26.27 -8.86
CA ASN A 616 -24.20 26.50 -7.46
C ASN A 616 -23.36 25.33 -6.93
N TYR A 617 -22.13 25.58 -6.47
CA TYR A 617 -21.31 24.54 -5.83
C TYR A 617 -21.54 24.42 -4.33
N VAL A 618 -22.09 25.47 -3.71
CA VAL A 618 -22.39 25.54 -2.29
C VAL A 618 -23.78 26.15 -2.10
N ASP A 619 -24.37 25.87 -0.94
CA ASP A 619 -25.61 26.49 -0.53
C ASP A 619 -25.41 28.02 -0.42
N GLN A 620 -26.34 28.75 -1.03
CA GLN A 620 -26.43 30.19 -0.95
C GLN A 620 -27.33 30.58 0.23
N PRO A 621 -27.18 31.79 0.78
CA PRO A 621 -28.07 32.29 1.82
C PRO A 621 -29.53 32.26 1.34
N GLU A 622 -30.38 31.52 2.05
CA GLU A 622 -31.82 31.52 1.80
C GLU A 622 -32.47 32.80 2.37
N PRO A 623 -33.60 33.25 1.80
CA PRO A 623 -34.43 34.28 2.40
C PRO A 623 -34.90 33.86 3.80
N THR A 624 -34.75 34.74 4.79
CA THR A 624 -35.30 34.52 6.13
C THR A 624 -36.82 34.60 6.17
N ASP A 625 -37.42 35.28 5.18
CA ASP A 625 -38.86 35.43 5.02
C ASP A 625 -39.24 35.29 3.53
N TYR A 626 -39.90 34.18 3.19
CA TYR A 626 -40.35 33.88 1.83
C TYR A 626 -41.60 34.71 1.43
N SER A 627 -42.27 35.35 2.40
CA SER A 627 -43.44 36.19 2.13
C SER A 627 -43.09 37.46 1.34
N LEU A 628 -41.81 37.88 1.38
CA LEU A 628 -41.27 38.95 0.53
C LEU A 628 -41.41 38.64 -0.97
N TYR A 629 -41.50 37.36 -1.32
CA TYR A 629 -41.75 36.87 -2.68
C TYR A 629 -43.21 36.44 -2.89
N GLY A 630 -44.09 36.69 -1.93
CA GLY A 630 -45.49 36.24 -1.93
C GLY A 630 -45.64 34.73 -1.74
N LEU A 631 -44.62 34.05 -1.19
CA LEU A 631 -44.59 32.59 -1.04
C LEU A 631 -44.68 32.19 0.43
N PRO A 632 -45.30 31.03 0.75
CA PRO A 632 -45.21 30.45 2.09
C PRO A 632 -43.78 29.97 2.38
N ASN A 633 -43.45 29.80 3.66
CA ASN A 633 -42.18 29.20 4.04
C ASN A 633 -42.07 27.76 3.53
N PRO A 634 -40.87 27.31 3.11
CA PRO A 634 -40.67 25.95 2.64
C PRO A 634 -40.95 24.93 3.76
N PRO A 635 -41.45 23.73 3.43
CA PRO A 635 -41.56 22.63 4.37
C PRO A 635 -40.17 22.22 4.90
N ALA A 636 -40.13 21.68 6.13
CA ALA A 636 -38.89 21.23 6.77
C ALA A 636 -38.25 20.02 6.06
N VAL A 637 -39.05 19.21 5.38
CA VAL A 637 -38.62 18.07 4.56
C VAL A 637 -38.94 18.40 3.11
N TYR A 638 -38.04 18.02 2.20
CA TYR A 638 -38.24 18.19 0.76
C TYR A 638 -39.58 17.58 0.31
N ASP A 639 -40.42 18.38 -0.33
CA ASP A 639 -41.71 17.98 -0.88
C ASP A 639 -41.73 18.19 -2.40
N PRO A 640 -41.74 17.11 -3.22
CA PRO A 640 -41.73 17.22 -4.67
C PRO A 640 -42.99 17.87 -5.27
N ALA A 641 -44.09 17.95 -4.52
CA ALA A 641 -45.36 18.56 -4.96
C ALA A 641 -45.46 20.06 -4.62
N SER A 642 -44.64 20.55 -3.68
CA SER A 642 -44.63 21.95 -3.27
C SER A 642 -43.79 22.80 -4.22
N PHE A 643 -44.37 23.86 -4.80
CA PHE A 643 -43.63 24.82 -5.63
C PHE A 643 -42.44 25.43 -4.88
N VAL A 644 -42.65 25.82 -3.62
CA VAL A 644 -41.59 26.45 -2.82
C VAL A 644 -40.44 25.47 -2.58
N SER A 645 -40.74 24.20 -2.26
CA SER A 645 -39.71 23.19 -1.98
C SER A 645 -39.01 22.67 -3.24
N ALA A 646 -39.76 22.42 -4.32
CA ALA A 646 -39.25 21.75 -5.52
C ALA A 646 -38.76 22.69 -6.62
N VAL A 647 -39.19 23.96 -6.64
CA VAL A 647 -38.84 24.93 -7.70
C VAL A 647 -38.08 26.13 -7.17
N PHE A 648 -38.55 26.75 -6.09
CA PHE A 648 -38.01 28.04 -5.64
C PHE A 648 -36.83 27.89 -4.67
N GLN A 649 -36.92 27.03 -3.65
CA GLN A 649 -35.85 26.79 -2.68
C GLN A 649 -34.57 26.22 -3.31
N PRO A 650 -34.61 25.29 -4.29
CA PRO A 650 -33.40 24.71 -4.88
C PRO A 650 -32.43 25.74 -5.45
N ARG A 651 -32.91 26.91 -5.85
CA ARG A 651 -32.13 28.04 -6.37
C ARG A 651 -31.02 28.49 -5.43
N PHE A 652 -31.20 28.24 -4.13
CA PHE A 652 -30.24 28.56 -3.07
C PHE A 652 -29.42 27.34 -2.63
N LYS A 653 -29.53 26.20 -3.31
CA LYS A 653 -28.91 24.94 -2.89
C LYS A 653 -27.77 24.54 -3.83
N ALA A 654 -26.80 23.83 -3.29
CA ALA A 654 -25.73 23.23 -4.08
C ALA A 654 -26.29 22.22 -5.08
N GLY A 655 -25.76 22.20 -6.30
CA GLY A 655 -26.23 21.35 -7.39
C GLY A 655 -27.38 21.92 -8.21
N TYR A 656 -27.81 23.16 -7.95
CA TYR A 656 -28.74 23.87 -8.81
C TYR A 656 -28.05 24.36 -10.09
N ILE A 657 -28.53 23.90 -11.25
CA ILE A 657 -28.09 24.33 -12.56
C ILE A 657 -29.18 25.18 -13.20
N GLN A 658 -28.90 26.47 -13.42
CA GLN A 658 -29.76 27.36 -14.19
C GLN A 658 -29.42 27.27 -15.68
N LEU A 659 -30.47 27.29 -16.51
CA LEU A 659 -30.40 27.26 -17.97
C LEU A 659 -31.02 28.53 -18.57
N ASN A 660 -30.95 28.67 -19.89
CA ASN A 660 -31.64 29.73 -20.61
C ASN A 660 -33.14 29.74 -20.28
N SER A 661 -33.58 30.82 -19.64
CA SER A 661 -34.93 30.95 -19.07
C SER A 661 -35.76 32.03 -19.78
N ASP A 662 -35.38 32.43 -20.99
CA ASP A 662 -36.19 33.34 -21.80
C ASP A 662 -37.57 32.72 -22.09
N PRO A 663 -38.69 33.37 -21.71
CA PRO A 663 -40.03 32.84 -21.97
C PRO A 663 -40.36 32.76 -23.46
N ASN A 664 -39.71 33.54 -24.32
CA ASN A 664 -39.97 33.56 -25.76
C ASN A 664 -39.19 32.48 -26.52
N VAL A 665 -38.20 31.85 -25.87
CA VAL A 665 -37.33 30.85 -26.48
C VAL A 665 -37.36 29.58 -25.64
N ALA A 666 -38.05 28.56 -26.13
CA ALA A 666 -38.05 27.24 -25.50
C ALA A 666 -36.71 26.53 -25.74
N LEU A 667 -36.33 25.64 -24.80
CA LEU A 667 -35.21 24.73 -25.07
C LEU A 667 -35.63 23.75 -26.19
N PRO A 668 -34.77 23.43 -27.16
CA PRO A 668 -35.09 22.42 -28.17
C PRO A 668 -35.38 21.07 -27.53
N ALA A 669 -36.20 20.26 -28.20
CA ALA A 669 -36.55 18.93 -27.72
C ALA A 669 -35.30 18.02 -27.65
N GLY A 670 -35.10 17.36 -26.51
CA GLY A 670 -33.93 16.53 -26.26
C GLY A 670 -33.73 16.23 -24.79
N ASN A 671 -32.51 15.84 -24.44
CA ASN A 671 -32.11 15.54 -23.07
C ASN A 671 -30.89 16.37 -22.70
N ILE A 672 -30.90 16.92 -21.48
CA ILE A 672 -29.71 17.53 -20.88
C ILE A 672 -29.10 16.52 -19.94
N ARG A 673 -27.81 16.24 -20.14
CA ARG A 673 -27.02 15.28 -19.37
C ARG A 673 -25.92 16.04 -18.63
N VAL A 674 -25.70 15.68 -17.38
CA VAL A 674 -24.73 16.36 -16.51
C VAL A 674 -23.78 15.35 -15.91
N TYR A 675 -22.52 15.40 -16.34
CA TYR A 675 -21.43 14.74 -15.63
C TYR A 675 -20.88 15.68 -14.57
N TYR A 676 -20.47 15.15 -13.42
CA TYR A 676 -19.66 15.87 -12.43
C TYR A 676 -18.94 14.86 -11.54
N ARG A 677 -17.92 15.33 -10.81
CA ARG A 677 -17.34 14.58 -9.70
C ARG A 677 -17.94 15.08 -8.39
N PHE A 678 -18.16 14.18 -7.45
CA PHE A 678 -18.57 14.51 -6.09
C PHE A 678 -17.47 14.11 -5.09
N GLN A 679 -17.40 14.83 -3.99
CA GLN A 679 -16.45 14.61 -2.89
C GLN A 679 -17.15 14.71 -1.55
N PHE A 680 -16.50 14.22 -0.49
CA PHE A 680 -17.01 14.28 0.88
C PHE A 680 -16.23 15.27 1.77
N THR A 681 -15.24 15.92 1.18
CA THR A 681 -14.32 16.82 1.88
C THR A 681 -14.82 18.26 1.88
N GLY A 682 -14.65 18.94 3.01
CA GLY A 682 -15.12 20.31 3.17
C GLY A 682 -14.60 21.02 4.42
N GLY A 683 -14.99 22.28 4.55
CA GLY A 683 -14.85 23.06 5.78
C GLY A 683 -16.23 23.39 6.38
N GLN A 684 -16.25 23.65 7.68
CA GLN A 684 -17.38 24.28 8.37
C GLN A 684 -17.28 25.82 8.23
N PRO A 685 -18.40 26.55 8.14
CA PRO A 685 -18.39 28.01 8.15
C PRO A 685 -17.70 28.56 9.42
N VAL A 686 -17.01 29.69 9.28
CA VAL A 686 -16.30 30.36 10.38
C VAL A 686 -17.32 30.85 11.43
N GLY A 687 -17.24 30.33 12.65
CA GLY A 687 -17.98 30.87 13.80
C GLY A 687 -18.75 29.86 14.68
N SER A 688 -18.85 28.59 14.29
CA SER A 688 -19.68 27.61 15.02
C SER A 688 -18.98 26.85 16.15
N LEU A 689 -17.64 26.78 16.20
CA LEU A 689 -16.93 25.97 17.21
C LEU A 689 -15.60 26.61 17.66
N PRO A 690 -15.32 26.71 18.98
CA PRO A 690 -14.03 27.15 19.51
C PRO A 690 -12.99 26.02 19.39
N ASN A 691 -11.82 26.32 18.80
CA ASN A 691 -10.63 25.44 18.71
C ASN A 691 -10.70 24.15 17.87
N SER A 692 -11.74 23.89 17.08
CA SER A 692 -11.82 22.69 16.22
C SER A 692 -11.13 22.83 14.86
N ALA A 693 -10.73 21.70 14.26
CA ALA A 693 -10.19 21.65 12.90
C ALA A 693 -11.17 22.30 11.90
N LYS A 694 -10.71 23.34 11.18
CA LYS A 694 -11.54 24.14 10.26
C LYS A 694 -11.84 23.44 8.93
N GLN A 695 -11.10 22.38 8.63
CA GLN A 695 -11.18 21.58 7.42
C GLN A 695 -10.95 20.12 7.78
N ASP A 696 -11.46 19.23 6.93
CA ASP A 696 -11.19 17.81 7.04
C ASP A 696 -9.69 17.51 6.89
N THR A 697 -9.18 16.64 7.75
CA THR A 697 -7.75 16.27 7.76
C THR A 697 -7.56 14.77 7.61
N TYR A 698 -6.52 14.39 6.88
CA TYR A 698 -6.10 13.01 6.72
C TYR A 698 -4.76 12.83 7.41
N ALA A 699 -4.66 11.83 8.29
CA ALA A 699 -3.42 11.38 8.88
C ALA A 699 -3.17 9.95 8.40
N VAL A 700 -1.98 9.69 7.85
CA VAL A 700 -1.63 8.38 7.30
C VAL A 700 -0.50 7.79 8.11
N ASP A 701 -0.72 6.59 8.65
CA ASP A 701 0.36 5.70 9.07
C ASP A 701 0.67 4.74 7.92
N TYR A 702 1.93 4.61 7.57
CA TYR A 702 2.35 3.70 6.53
C TYR A 702 3.82 3.32 6.68
N ASP A 703 4.14 2.14 6.18
CA ASP A 703 5.50 1.72 5.94
C ASP A 703 5.92 2.20 4.54
N THR A 704 6.96 3.04 4.45
CA THR A 704 7.42 3.53 3.14
C THR A 704 8.49 2.61 2.55
N ARG A 705 8.26 2.18 1.31
CA ARG A 705 9.29 1.47 0.50
C ARG A 705 10.29 2.41 -0.15
N GLN A 706 10.10 3.73 -0.03
CA GLN A 706 11.08 4.71 -0.53
C GLN A 706 12.29 4.83 0.40
N LEU A 707 12.16 4.43 1.67
CA LEU A 707 13.21 4.50 2.66
C LEU A 707 13.33 3.18 3.43
N MET A 708 14.45 2.48 3.21
CA MET A 708 14.75 1.21 3.88
C MET A 708 15.68 1.44 5.06
N SER A 709 15.33 0.88 6.21
CA SER A 709 16.22 0.79 7.38
C SER A 709 16.90 -0.57 7.40
N ILE A 710 18.23 -0.55 7.51
CA ILE A 710 19.10 -1.72 7.55
C ILE A 710 19.74 -1.74 8.94
N LEU A 711 19.42 -2.76 9.73
CA LEU A 711 20.08 -3.05 11.00
C LEU A 711 20.92 -4.31 10.82
N LEU A 712 22.21 -4.23 11.12
CA LEU A 712 23.10 -5.39 11.10
C LEU A 712 23.83 -5.49 12.43
N THR A 713 23.67 -6.61 13.09
CA THR A 713 24.37 -6.98 14.31
C THR A 713 25.34 -8.11 14.00
N ILE A 714 26.63 -7.87 14.20
CA ILE A 714 27.65 -8.92 14.11
C ILE A 714 27.98 -9.38 15.52
N ARG A 715 27.77 -10.66 15.77
CA ARG A 715 28.19 -11.35 17.00
C ARG A 715 29.43 -12.18 16.68
N ASN A 716 30.53 -11.91 17.37
CA ASN A 716 31.81 -12.58 17.16
C ASN A 716 32.18 -13.44 18.36
N TYR A 717 32.60 -14.68 18.12
CA TYR A 717 33.05 -15.65 19.13
C TYR A 717 34.58 -15.73 19.13
N PRO A 718 35.28 -15.17 20.14
CA PRO A 718 36.74 -15.30 20.22
C PRO A 718 37.17 -16.76 20.46
N GLN A 719 38.29 -17.19 19.87
CA GLN A 719 38.86 -18.52 20.12
C GLN A 719 39.46 -18.61 21.53
N SER A 720 38.62 -18.85 22.54
CA SER A 720 39.02 -19.16 23.92
C SER A 720 38.15 -20.27 24.51
N ASN A 721 38.60 -20.91 25.60
CA ASN A 721 37.85 -22.00 26.25
C ASN A 721 36.50 -21.55 26.85
N LEU A 722 36.29 -20.23 27.00
CA LEU A 722 35.04 -19.60 27.44
C LEU A 722 34.84 -18.30 26.63
N PRO A 723 34.33 -18.36 25.38
CA PRO A 723 34.13 -17.18 24.56
C PRO A 723 32.99 -16.35 25.13
N ASN A 724 33.29 -15.16 25.67
CA ASN A 724 32.25 -14.15 25.82
C ASN A 724 32.05 -13.50 24.45
N PRO A 725 30.86 -13.65 23.83
CA PRO A 725 30.63 -13.12 22.50
C PRO A 725 30.58 -11.59 22.56
N GLN A 726 31.27 -10.94 21.63
CA GLN A 726 31.20 -9.50 21.44
C GLN A 726 30.20 -9.17 20.35
N THR A 727 29.44 -8.09 20.54
CA THR A 727 28.40 -7.66 19.58
C THR A 727 28.68 -6.24 19.10
N VAL A 728 28.48 -6.04 17.80
CA VAL A 728 28.50 -4.74 17.14
C VAL A 728 27.20 -4.60 16.40
N THR A 729 26.43 -3.55 16.66
CA THR A 729 25.24 -3.22 15.88
C THR A 729 25.47 -1.95 15.09
N LEU A 730 25.27 -2.01 13.78
CA LEU A 730 25.28 -0.87 12.88
C LEU A 730 23.87 -0.68 12.30
N SER A 731 23.50 0.59 12.12
CA SER A 731 22.23 0.99 11.52
C SER A 731 22.49 1.94 10.37
N ALA A 732 21.71 1.79 9.31
CA ALA A 732 21.78 2.61 8.11
C ALA A 732 20.39 2.80 7.51
N THR A 733 20.23 3.90 6.77
CA THR A 733 19.04 4.15 5.96
C THR A 733 19.44 4.28 4.49
N ALA A 734 18.63 3.75 3.59
CA ALA A 734 18.83 3.79 2.15
C ALA A 734 17.56 4.31 1.47
N LYS A 735 17.71 5.27 0.54
CA LYS A 735 16.57 5.84 -0.18
C LYS A 735 16.56 5.31 -1.61
N VAL A 736 15.45 4.71 -2.04
CA VAL A 736 15.27 4.29 -3.43
C VAL A 736 15.20 5.55 -4.31
N ARG A 737 16.23 5.80 -5.14
CA ARG A 737 16.35 7.06 -5.89
C ARG A 737 15.51 7.07 -7.17
N ASN A 738 15.38 5.90 -7.81
CA ASN A 738 14.72 5.74 -9.09
C ASN A 738 13.27 5.24 -8.96
N TYR A 739 12.60 5.57 -7.85
CA TYR A 739 11.22 5.15 -7.62
C TYR A 739 10.32 5.67 -8.74
N LEU A 740 9.87 4.77 -9.61
CA LEU A 740 8.82 5.05 -10.58
C LEU A 740 7.56 5.41 -9.79
N ARG A 741 7.18 6.69 -9.85
CA ARG A 741 5.91 7.21 -9.34
C ARG A 741 4.80 6.88 -10.32
#